data_AF-A0A7S0HGL4-F1
#
_entry.id   AF-A0A7S0HGL4-F1
#
_cell.length_a   1.000
_cell.length_b   1.000
_cell.length_c   1.000
_cell.angle_alpha   90.00
_cell.angle_beta   90.00
_cell.angle_gamma   90.00
#
_symmetry.space_group_name_H-M   'P 1'
#
loop_
_entity.id
_entity.type
_entity.pdbx_description
1 polymer ?
#
loop_
_entity_poly.entity_id
_entity_poly.type
_entity_poly.pdbx_seq_one_letter_code
_entity_poly.pdbx_strand_id
1 'polypeptide(L)'
;MSVRAVMLGLAMASTSVHAAKHPYPAHPPKHMPPNSPPSPPHPPAPPLPPAPPSIPPSPASPPPQPSSPPTKRRAYVQGRQLIVNNQPFMVQGICYSPVPVNASVYWDPLGDYFTEEYSYIWLRDLPLMKAMGTNVVRIYGWDADKDHTPFLDAVTANGLYLMTTFFMGEAVETPVSTQEMRDGIVKRFKAAVKQYRHHPALLIWSIGNEINGVWNGFLQQLSNSEVDPCGWDDTYDDLGGCWTHAGIKPWFHTQCYNTSFCVYKRLYEFLNDCAVAAHEVADVIVVSTFADVDALYDKVERVGAYAPDLDAWSAQVYRGASFGDFFTGISNSTGKPLLLTEYGVDAYHDVCGKDRDDKSPCFNTLGDDSGSYIDEAAQAEYGANLTKEIQAHRSDGPECAHVAVGDTKCACAGGFIMSWVDEFWKGAKVQAGCKPAYPDPDFSTSTCDDKAHVTCGNWDTSDHDLCGYFLDAAPDSYVNEEWFGILAPTQCADGIDSLYPREIFWTMHSLWTKKGEKEAKRPSMDLFPTCHQIVEQTCADLGRPGEISPWIETTLLLLGRGYNPRHTWNPGASTPRNHTHYKGVPVCSGHGRCTTDDMECGKGTSTKKATPCCTCELGFAGEGCAELDARMYVAVFVLTIAAMLLTSMLLIFIGRRSIPQFKRPSRDGTQMTSKYAEPLLS
;
A
#
# COMPACT_ATOMS: atom_id res chain seq x y z
N MET A 1 20.04 -24.19 -9.55
CA MET A 1 21.20 -24.84 -8.90
C MET A 1 22.18 -23.74 -8.52
N SER A 2 22.47 -23.36 -7.27
CA SER A 2 22.18 -23.88 -5.93
C SER A 2 22.09 -22.66 -4.99
N VAL A 3 20.95 -22.51 -4.30
CA VAL A 3 20.58 -21.40 -3.41
C VAL A 3 21.00 -21.74 -1.97
N ARG A 4 22.30 -21.92 -1.71
CA ARG A 4 22.72 -22.42 -0.37
C ARG A 4 24.08 -21.96 0.18
N ALA A 5 24.63 -20.83 -0.27
CA ALA A 5 26.01 -20.46 0.13
C ALA A 5 26.31 -18.99 0.45
N VAL A 6 25.32 -18.12 0.74
CA VAL A 6 25.62 -16.71 1.13
C VAL A 6 25.01 -16.30 2.49
N MET A 7 24.38 -17.24 3.20
CA MET A 7 23.80 -17.03 4.55
C MET A 7 24.82 -17.21 5.70
N LEU A 8 26.05 -16.70 5.54
CA LEU A 8 27.06 -16.72 6.61
C LEU A 8 28.05 -15.56 6.41
N GLY A 9 27.60 -14.32 6.61
CA GLY A 9 28.44 -13.13 6.36
C GLY A 9 28.02 -11.82 7.02
N LEU A 10 26.97 -11.78 7.84
CA LEU A 10 26.50 -10.55 8.50
C LEU A 10 26.09 -10.78 9.96
N ALA A 11 26.91 -11.57 10.66
CA ALA A 11 26.93 -11.63 12.11
C ALA A 11 28.33 -11.30 12.61
N MET A 12 28.84 -10.09 12.32
CA MET A 12 29.97 -9.43 13.01
C MET A 12 30.10 -7.99 12.53
N ALA A 13 29.41 -7.05 13.18
CA ALA A 13 29.77 -5.63 13.21
C ALA A 13 29.15 -4.95 14.45
N SER A 14 29.41 -5.52 15.62
CA SER A 14 29.14 -4.88 16.91
C SER A 14 30.27 -5.26 17.86
N THR A 15 31.47 -4.76 17.57
CA THR A 15 32.58 -4.81 18.52
C THR A 15 32.50 -3.61 19.44
N SER A 16 32.16 -3.90 20.69
CA SER A 16 32.23 -3.03 21.84
C SER A 16 33.62 -2.37 21.97
N VAL A 17 33.68 -1.05 22.10
CA VAL A 17 34.87 -0.36 22.59
C VAL A 17 34.63 0.03 24.04
N HIS A 18 35.33 -0.67 24.93
CA HIS A 18 35.41 -0.38 26.35
C HIS A 18 35.98 1.02 26.59
N ALA A 19 35.22 1.89 27.27
CA ALA A 19 35.71 3.14 27.81
C ALA A 19 36.67 2.88 28.99
N ALA A 20 37.98 2.94 28.73
CA ALA A 20 38.98 3.04 29.78
C ALA A 20 38.99 4.46 30.35
N LYS A 21 38.54 4.62 31.59
CA LYS A 21 38.71 5.84 32.41
C LYS A 21 40.18 6.15 32.59
N HIS A 22 40.58 7.42 32.45
CA HIS A 22 41.62 8.08 33.26
C HIS A 22 41.63 9.62 33.05
N PRO A 23 42.28 10.40 33.93
CA PRO A 23 41.61 11.44 34.71
C PRO A 23 41.84 12.89 34.22
N TYR A 24 40.97 13.78 34.70
CA TYR A 24 41.09 15.25 34.65
C TYR A 24 42.50 15.78 34.96
N PRO A 25 42.83 16.95 34.41
CA PRO A 25 43.27 18.04 35.28
C PRO A 25 42.64 19.41 35.00
N ALA A 26 42.25 20.03 36.12
CA ALA A 26 42.48 21.41 36.55
C ALA A 26 42.19 22.61 35.62
N HIS A 27 41.27 23.44 36.14
CA HIS A 27 40.99 24.88 35.92
C HIS A 27 41.92 25.75 35.06
N PRO A 28 41.36 26.70 34.27
CA PRO A 28 42.11 27.80 33.66
C PRO A 28 42.24 29.02 34.60
N PRO A 29 43.29 29.85 34.46
CA PRO A 29 43.39 31.13 35.14
C PRO A 29 42.62 32.26 34.44
N LYS A 30 42.33 33.28 35.24
CA LYS A 30 41.44 34.42 35.02
C LYS A 30 42.07 35.60 34.26
N HIS A 31 41.18 36.38 33.63
CA HIS A 31 41.18 37.83 33.37
C HIS A 31 42.19 38.47 32.38
N MET A 32 41.65 39.12 31.33
CA MET A 32 41.94 40.53 30.99
C MET A 32 40.74 41.21 30.25
N PRO A 33 40.59 42.55 30.35
CA PRO A 33 39.33 43.31 30.17
C PRO A 33 39.19 44.01 28.78
N PRO A 34 38.10 44.78 28.49
CA PRO A 34 37.57 44.99 27.15
C PRO A 34 38.17 46.20 26.43
N ASN A 35 38.26 46.14 25.09
CA ASN A 35 38.52 47.30 24.23
C ASN A 35 37.34 47.56 23.29
N SER A 36 37.00 48.84 23.19
CA SER A 36 35.84 49.47 22.58
C SER A 36 35.71 49.30 21.06
N PRO A 37 34.49 49.41 20.49
CA PRO A 37 34.19 49.09 19.09
C PRO A 37 34.54 50.24 18.11
N PRO A 38 34.90 49.94 16.85
CA PRO A 38 34.97 50.94 15.78
C PRO A 38 33.60 51.23 15.14
N SER A 39 33.38 52.50 14.80
CA SER A 39 32.15 53.10 14.27
C SER A 39 31.71 52.60 12.89
N PRO A 40 30.40 52.63 12.57
CA PRO A 40 29.85 52.09 11.33
C PRO A 40 30.03 53.02 10.10
N PRO A 41 30.15 52.47 8.88
CA PRO A 41 30.14 53.26 7.65
C PRO A 41 28.73 53.76 7.26
N HIS A 42 28.69 54.93 6.61
CA HIS A 42 27.46 55.66 6.22
C HIS A 42 26.61 54.94 5.16
N PRO A 43 25.26 55.11 5.19
CA PRO A 43 24.35 54.51 4.22
C PRO A 43 24.32 55.24 2.87
N PRO A 44 24.09 54.52 1.75
CA PRO A 44 23.84 55.11 0.43
C PRO A 44 22.45 55.80 0.34
N ALA A 45 22.33 56.75 -0.59
CA ALA A 45 21.17 57.63 -0.77
C ALA A 45 19.88 56.89 -1.23
N PRO A 46 18.68 57.40 -0.86
CA PRO A 46 17.40 56.76 -1.16
C PRO A 46 16.95 56.94 -2.63
N PRO A 47 16.21 55.97 -3.22
CA PRO A 47 15.59 56.09 -4.54
C PRO A 47 14.34 57.01 -4.54
N LEU A 48 14.05 57.60 -5.70
CA LEU A 48 12.92 58.51 -5.95
C LEU A 48 11.54 57.79 -5.93
N PRO A 49 10.45 58.48 -5.50
CA PRO A 49 9.09 57.92 -5.45
C PRO A 49 8.37 57.85 -6.83
N PRO A 50 7.33 57.00 -6.97
CA PRO A 50 6.73 56.58 -8.25
C PRO A 50 5.68 57.56 -8.82
N ALA A 51 5.40 57.45 -10.11
CA ALA A 51 4.34 58.20 -10.80
C ALA A 51 2.94 57.56 -10.60
N PRO A 52 1.86 58.36 -10.42
CA PRO A 52 0.49 57.87 -10.21
C PRO A 52 -0.27 57.45 -11.49
N PRO A 53 -1.39 56.69 -11.37
CA PRO A 53 -1.99 55.87 -12.42
C PRO A 53 -3.03 56.60 -13.28
N SER A 54 -3.29 56.09 -14.51
CA SER A 54 -4.44 56.48 -15.33
C SER A 54 -5.36 55.28 -15.61
N ILE A 55 -6.67 55.47 -15.39
CA ILE A 55 -7.78 54.50 -15.64
C ILE A 55 -8.97 55.33 -16.17
N PRO A 56 -9.94 54.80 -16.96
CA PRO A 56 -9.90 54.10 -18.26
C PRO A 56 -10.78 54.84 -19.31
N PRO A 57 -11.03 54.26 -20.49
CA PRO A 57 -12.44 54.06 -20.85
C PRO A 57 -12.76 52.63 -21.31
N SER A 58 -13.98 52.19 -21.03
CA SER A 58 -14.57 50.90 -21.43
C SER A 58 -15.97 51.19 -22.01
N PRO A 59 -16.62 50.29 -22.77
CA PRO A 59 -16.13 49.48 -23.89
C PRO A 59 -17.03 49.66 -25.14
N ALA A 60 -16.48 49.46 -26.34
CA ALA A 60 -17.28 49.10 -27.50
C ALA A 60 -17.07 47.60 -27.77
N SER A 61 -18.16 46.83 -27.76
CA SER A 61 -18.17 45.36 -27.88
C SER A 61 -17.43 44.88 -29.14
N PRO A 62 -16.61 43.82 -29.07
CA PRO A 62 -15.92 43.30 -30.24
C PRO A 62 -16.82 42.41 -31.10
N PRO A 63 -16.69 42.47 -32.44
CA PRO A 63 -17.16 41.43 -33.34
C PRO A 63 -16.34 40.14 -33.16
N PRO A 64 -16.88 38.96 -33.52
CA PRO A 64 -16.26 37.69 -33.20
C PRO A 64 -15.01 37.48 -34.06
N GLN A 65 -13.89 37.12 -33.44
CA GLN A 65 -12.67 36.72 -34.14
C GLN A 65 -12.10 35.38 -33.64
N PRO A 66 -11.35 34.69 -34.51
CA PRO A 66 -11.11 33.24 -34.48
C PRO A 66 -9.79 32.83 -33.81
N SER A 67 -9.77 31.60 -33.26
CA SER A 67 -8.64 30.68 -32.94
C SER A 67 -7.35 31.22 -32.26
N SER A 68 -7.04 30.73 -31.03
CA SER A 68 -5.73 30.86 -30.32
C SER A 68 -5.49 29.69 -29.29
N PRO A 69 -4.30 29.48 -28.65
CA PRO A 69 -3.29 28.39 -28.81
C PRO A 69 -3.10 27.46 -27.52
N PRO A 70 -2.12 26.51 -27.39
CA PRO A 70 -2.33 25.24 -26.67
C PRO A 70 -1.97 25.17 -25.15
N THR A 71 -2.60 24.19 -24.44
CA THR A 71 -2.26 23.49 -23.15
C THR A 71 -2.74 24.06 -21.78
N LYS A 72 -3.43 23.23 -20.97
CA LYS A 72 -3.73 23.47 -19.54
C LYS A 72 -3.16 22.29 -18.72
N ARG A 73 -2.22 22.52 -17.81
CA ARG A 73 -1.63 21.48 -16.95
C ARG A 73 -2.70 20.84 -16.05
N ARG A 74 -2.64 19.52 -15.84
CA ARG A 74 -3.59 18.78 -14.97
C ARG A 74 -3.39 19.05 -13.48
N ALA A 75 -2.15 19.02 -13.00
CA ALA A 75 -1.80 19.26 -11.61
C ALA A 75 -0.56 20.17 -11.52
N TYR A 76 -0.57 21.14 -10.61
CA TYR A 76 0.53 22.07 -10.36
C TYR A 76 0.34 22.82 -9.04
N VAL A 77 1.35 23.59 -8.62
CA VAL A 77 1.29 24.45 -7.42
C VAL A 77 1.15 25.92 -7.78
N GLN A 78 0.31 26.64 -7.04
CA GLN A 78 0.15 28.10 -7.14
C GLN A 78 0.22 28.72 -5.74
N GLY A 79 1.32 29.40 -5.43
CA GLY A 79 1.57 29.85 -4.05
C GLY A 79 1.64 28.63 -3.12
N ARG A 80 0.76 28.57 -2.12
CA ARG A 80 0.59 27.39 -1.25
C ARG A 80 -0.58 26.49 -1.67
N GLN A 81 -1.24 26.74 -2.79
CA GLN A 81 -2.30 25.86 -3.27
C GLN A 81 -1.73 24.69 -4.06
N LEU A 82 -2.25 23.48 -3.81
CA LEU A 82 -2.29 22.46 -4.84
C LEU A 82 -3.45 22.76 -5.79
N ILE A 83 -3.19 22.80 -7.09
CA ILE A 83 -4.20 22.97 -8.12
C ILE A 83 -4.34 21.67 -8.90
N VAL A 84 -5.56 21.13 -8.93
CA VAL A 84 -5.91 19.91 -9.68
C VAL A 84 -7.09 20.21 -10.58
N ASN A 85 -6.96 19.94 -11.87
CA ASN A 85 -7.95 20.26 -12.89
C ASN A 85 -8.39 21.75 -12.87
N ASN A 86 -7.42 22.65 -12.62
CA ASN A 86 -7.61 24.09 -12.47
C ASN A 86 -8.49 24.52 -11.27
N GLN A 87 -8.58 23.71 -10.22
CA GLN A 87 -9.25 24.06 -8.96
C GLN A 87 -8.30 23.87 -7.78
N PRO A 88 -8.35 24.74 -6.75
CA PRO A 88 -7.69 24.47 -5.48
C PRO A 88 -8.14 23.13 -4.92
N PHE A 89 -7.18 22.35 -4.43
CA PHE A 89 -7.38 20.97 -4.02
C PHE A 89 -6.80 20.75 -2.62
N MET A 90 -7.64 20.21 -1.74
CA MET A 90 -7.26 19.82 -0.38
C MET A 90 -7.25 18.30 -0.29
N VAL A 91 -6.15 17.73 0.19
CA VAL A 91 -5.99 16.29 0.36
C VAL A 91 -6.70 15.82 1.64
N GLN A 92 -7.63 14.89 1.47
CA GLN A 92 -8.29 14.11 2.51
C GLN A 92 -7.84 12.66 2.31
N GLY A 93 -6.69 12.34 2.89
CA GLY A 93 -5.92 11.17 2.53
C GLY A 93 -5.99 10.02 3.54
N ILE A 94 -5.74 8.81 3.06
CA ILE A 94 -5.55 7.61 3.89
C ILE A 94 -4.27 6.87 3.44
N CYS A 95 -3.45 6.45 4.40
CA CYS A 95 -2.32 5.55 4.14
C CYS A 95 -2.84 4.11 3.94
N TYR A 96 -2.44 3.48 2.85
CA TYR A 96 -2.96 2.20 2.40
C TYR A 96 -1.83 1.20 2.12
N SER A 97 -1.70 0.25 3.04
CA SER A 97 -0.80 -0.89 2.99
C SER A 97 -1.64 -2.13 3.35
N PRO A 98 -2.41 -2.70 2.40
CA PRO A 98 -3.42 -3.69 2.71
C PRO A 98 -2.81 -5.10 2.76
N VAL A 99 -1.78 -5.26 3.59
CA VAL A 99 -1.13 -6.55 3.81
C VAL A 99 -2.14 -7.45 4.55
N PRO A 100 -2.53 -8.60 3.98
CA PRO A 100 -3.45 -9.51 4.66
C PRO A 100 -2.91 -10.03 5.99
N VAL A 101 -3.79 -10.45 6.88
CA VAL A 101 -3.40 -11.23 8.06
C VAL A 101 -2.63 -12.48 7.59
N ASN A 102 -1.58 -12.84 8.32
CA ASN A 102 -0.64 -13.93 7.97
C ASN A 102 0.21 -13.65 6.71
N ALA A 103 0.42 -12.38 6.36
CA ALA A 103 1.32 -11.96 5.30
C ALA A 103 2.26 -10.84 5.78
N SER A 104 3.29 -10.53 4.99
CA SER A 104 4.29 -9.51 5.32
C SER A 104 4.77 -8.76 4.09
N VAL A 105 5.16 -7.50 4.25
CA VAL A 105 5.88 -6.74 3.21
C VAL A 105 7.28 -7.30 2.93
N TYR A 106 7.77 -8.22 3.77
CA TYR A 106 9.06 -8.89 3.56
C TYR A 106 8.95 -10.20 2.78
N TRP A 107 7.73 -10.65 2.47
CA TRP A 107 7.46 -11.83 1.66
C TRP A 107 6.83 -11.41 0.35
N ASP A 108 6.96 -12.23 -0.70
CA ASP A 108 6.28 -11.99 -1.98
C ASP A 108 4.78 -11.73 -1.72
N PRO A 109 4.18 -10.63 -2.26
CA PRO A 109 4.65 -9.74 -3.33
C PRO A 109 5.45 -8.50 -2.88
N LEU A 110 6.07 -8.54 -1.70
CA LEU A 110 6.86 -7.46 -1.07
C LEU A 110 6.06 -6.17 -0.83
N GLY A 111 4.81 -6.35 -0.39
CA GLY A 111 3.87 -5.24 -0.12
C GLY A 111 3.15 -4.72 -1.37
N ASP A 112 3.50 -5.18 -2.58
CA ASP A 112 2.80 -4.82 -3.81
C ASP A 112 1.54 -5.69 -4.02
N TYR A 113 0.49 -5.37 -3.26
CA TYR A 113 -0.84 -5.95 -3.37
C TYR A 113 -1.74 -5.19 -4.37
N PHE A 114 -1.15 -4.49 -5.34
CA PHE A 114 -1.85 -3.60 -6.27
C PHE A 114 -1.93 -4.13 -7.71
N THR A 115 -1.55 -5.39 -7.92
CA THR A 115 -1.82 -6.12 -9.16
C THR A 115 -3.24 -6.69 -9.21
N GLU A 116 -3.64 -7.16 -10.39
CA GLU A 116 -4.98 -7.69 -10.65
C GLU A 116 -5.33 -8.93 -9.81
N GLU A 117 -4.33 -9.76 -9.48
CA GLU A 117 -4.49 -10.97 -8.66
C GLU A 117 -4.98 -10.65 -7.24
N TYR A 118 -4.58 -9.51 -6.67
CA TYR A 118 -4.99 -9.03 -5.35
C TYR A 118 -6.24 -8.14 -5.39
N SER A 119 -6.96 -8.10 -6.52
CA SER A 119 -8.07 -7.16 -6.73
C SER A 119 -9.22 -7.28 -5.74
N TYR A 120 -9.41 -8.46 -5.15
CA TYR A 120 -10.43 -8.69 -4.14
C TYR A 120 -10.23 -7.82 -2.88
N ILE A 121 -8.99 -7.42 -2.56
CA ILE A 121 -8.65 -6.55 -1.43
C ILE A 121 -9.10 -5.12 -1.72
N TRP A 122 -8.59 -4.50 -2.79
CA TRP A 122 -8.89 -3.10 -3.07
C TRP A 122 -10.29 -2.87 -3.63
N LEU A 123 -10.95 -3.87 -4.24
CA LEU A 123 -12.38 -3.77 -4.60
C LEU A 123 -13.29 -3.76 -3.36
N ARG A 124 -12.87 -4.38 -2.26
CA ARG A 124 -13.54 -4.29 -0.95
C ARG A 124 -13.31 -2.90 -0.34
N ASP A 125 -12.09 -2.39 -0.42
CA ASP A 125 -11.66 -1.23 0.36
C ASP A 125 -11.99 0.14 -0.28
N LEU A 126 -11.78 0.30 -1.58
CA LEU A 126 -11.93 1.60 -2.26
C LEU A 126 -13.36 2.21 -2.12
N PRO A 127 -14.45 1.43 -2.19
CA PRO A 127 -15.80 1.95 -1.91
C PRO A 127 -15.96 2.45 -0.47
N LEU A 128 -15.29 1.82 0.50
CA LEU A 128 -15.31 2.22 1.91
C LEU A 128 -14.53 3.52 2.13
N MET A 129 -13.37 3.67 1.49
CA MET A 129 -12.59 4.92 1.52
C MET A 129 -13.41 6.09 0.96
N LYS A 130 -14.09 5.87 -0.17
CA LYS A 130 -15.04 6.85 -0.72
C LYS A 130 -16.16 7.17 0.27
N ALA A 131 -16.73 6.16 0.93
CA ALA A 131 -17.78 6.34 1.93
C ALA A 131 -17.29 7.13 3.15
N MET A 132 -16.03 6.97 3.56
CA MET A 132 -15.38 7.79 4.60
C MET A 132 -15.15 9.24 4.16
N GLY A 133 -15.21 9.54 2.86
CA GLY A 133 -14.93 10.88 2.33
C GLY A 133 -13.46 11.12 1.96
N THR A 134 -12.65 10.07 1.90
CA THR A 134 -11.31 10.12 1.31
C THR A 134 -11.37 10.60 -0.14
N ASN A 135 -10.37 11.37 -0.57
CA ASN A 135 -10.20 11.76 -1.97
C ASN A 135 -8.83 11.36 -2.56
N VAL A 136 -7.84 11.02 -1.74
CA VAL A 136 -6.54 10.49 -2.18
C VAL A 136 -6.13 9.28 -1.34
N VAL A 137 -5.70 8.21 -2.00
CA VAL A 137 -5.10 7.02 -1.36
C VAL A 137 -3.58 7.13 -1.48
N ARG A 138 -2.84 6.95 -0.39
CA ARG A 138 -1.36 6.85 -0.42
C ARG A 138 -0.96 5.39 -0.30
N ILE A 139 -0.11 4.91 -1.21
CA ILE A 139 0.42 3.54 -1.18
C ILE A 139 1.94 3.54 -1.01
N TYR A 140 2.45 2.41 -0.52
CA TYR A 140 3.88 2.18 -0.30
C TYR A 140 4.42 1.18 -1.33
N GLY A 141 3.89 -0.05 -1.35
CA GLY A 141 4.29 -1.08 -2.31
C GLY A 141 3.97 -0.67 -3.75
N TRP A 142 4.98 -0.75 -4.63
CA TRP A 142 4.82 -0.49 -6.07
C TRP A 142 6.00 -1.09 -6.83
N ASP A 143 5.77 -2.22 -7.50
CA ASP A 143 6.76 -2.79 -8.40
C ASP A 143 6.63 -2.16 -9.80
N ALA A 144 7.66 -1.43 -10.23
CA ALA A 144 7.63 -0.76 -11.53
C ALA A 144 7.49 -1.73 -12.73
N ASP A 145 7.84 -3.01 -12.55
CA ASP A 145 7.78 -4.02 -13.60
C ASP A 145 6.40 -4.71 -13.70
N LYS A 146 5.51 -4.51 -12.72
CA LYS A 146 4.14 -5.08 -12.72
C LYS A 146 3.11 -4.11 -13.30
N ASP A 147 2.04 -4.66 -13.88
CA ASP A 147 0.92 -3.86 -14.41
C ASP A 147 -0.06 -3.50 -13.29
N HIS A 148 -0.15 -2.20 -13.02
CA HIS A 148 -1.01 -1.60 -11.99
C HIS A 148 -2.26 -0.95 -12.57
N THR A 149 -2.47 -1.04 -13.89
CA THR A 149 -3.60 -0.40 -14.58
C THR A 149 -4.95 -0.80 -13.98
N PRO A 150 -5.23 -2.08 -13.64
CA PRO A 150 -6.51 -2.47 -13.05
C PRO A 150 -6.80 -1.81 -11.69
N PHE A 151 -5.78 -1.68 -10.84
CA PHE A 151 -5.91 -0.97 -9.57
C PHE A 151 -6.16 0.52 -9.79
N LEU A 152 -5.39 1.16 -10.68
CA LEU A 152 -5.58 2.58 -11.02
C LEU A 152 -6.97 2.87 -11.60
N ASP A 153 -7.49 1.98 -12.45
CA ASP A 153 -8.85 2.03 -12.99
C ASP A 153 -9.89 1.97 -11.87
N ALA A 154 -9.69 1.08 -10.88
CA ALA A 154 -10.59 0.96 -9.74
C ALA A 154 -10.56 2.19 -8.82
N VAL A 155 -9.39 2.79 -8.61
CA VAL A 155 -9.24 4.07 -7.89
C VAL A 155 -10.04 5.15 -8.62
N THR A 156 -9.93 5.23 -9.95
CA THR A 156 -10.69 6.20 -10.78
C THR A 156 -12.19 5.95 -10.74
N ALA A 157 -12.62 4.69 -10.82
CA ALA A 157 -14.04 4.31 -10.77
C ALA A 157 -14.70 4.71 -9.45
N ASN A 158 -13.92 4.77 -8.37
CA ASN A 158 -14.38 5.26 -7.07
C ASN A 158 -14.30 6.79 -6.92
N GLY A 159 -13.73 7.51 -7.90
CA GLY A 159 -13.57 8.97 -7.86
C GLY A 159 -12.44 9.41 -6.92
N LEU A 160 -11.46 8.54 -6.71
CA LEU A 160 -10.30 8.78 -5.87
C LEU A 160 -9.08 9.13 -6.74
N TYR A 161 -8.09 9.78 -6.13
CA TYR A 161 -6.74 9.92 -6.67
C TYR A 161 -5.77 9.01 -5.92
N LEU A 162 -4.58 8.82 -6.49
CA LEU A 162 -3.50 8.03 -5.93
C LEU A 162 -2.26 8.92 -5.72
N MET A 163 -1.66 8.76 -4.53
CA MET A 163 -0.27 9.06 -4.24
C MET A 163 0.50 7.74 -4.20
N THR A 164 1.47 7.56 -5.09
CA THR A 164 2.32 6.37 -5.08
C THR A 164 3.73 6.71 -4.63
N THR A 165 4.37 5.77 -3.95
CA THR A 165 5.73 5.90 -3.45
C THR A 165 6.70 5.20 -4.38
N PHE A 166 7.67 5.94 -4.90
CA PHE A 166 8.77 5.38 -5.67
C PHE A 166 9.94 5.06 -4.75
N PHE A 167 10.25 3.77 -4.58
CA PHE A 167 11.43 3.31 -3.87
C PHE A 167 12.67 3.31 -4.77
N MET A 168 13.79 3.75 -4.21
CA MET A 168 15.02 4.08 -4.95
C MET A 168 15.97 2.89 -5.12
N GLY A 169 15.65 1.71 -4.58
CA GLY A 169 16.44 0.49 -4.66
C GLY A 169 15.64 -0.73 -4.17
N GLU A 170 16.31 -1.88 -4.05
CA GLU A 170 15.76 -3.06 -3.38
C GLU A 170 15.77 -2.85 -1.86
N ALA A 171 14.96 -3.60 -1.10
CA ALA A 171 14.70 -3.38 0.33
C ALA A 171 15.93 -3.33 1.27
N VAL A 172 17.13 -3.66 0.78
CA VAL A 172 18.39 -3.71 1.53
C VAL A 172 19.48 -2.78 0.97
N GLU A 173 19.26 -2.12 -0.17
CA GLU A 173 20.25 -1.24 -0.80
C GLU A 173 19.64 0.13 -1.16
N THR A 174 20.27 1.20 -0.69
CA THR A 174 19.96 2.59 -1.07
C THR A 174 21.10 3.14 -1.92
N PRO A 175 21.15 2.83 -3.24
CA PRO A 175 22.29 3.17 -4.09
C PRO A 175 22.27 4.67 -4.43
N VAL A 176 22.63 5.53 -3.49
CA VAL A 176 22.63 7.00 -3.67
C VAL A 176 23.98 7.65 -3.41
N SER A 177 25.01 6.86 -3.10
CA SER A 177 26.33 7.37 -2.72
C SER A 177 27.04 8.13 -3.83
N THR A 178 26.93 7.67 -5.08
CA THR A 178 27.57 8.32 -6.24
C THR A 178 26.56 9.07 -7.12
N GLN A 179 27.05 10.05 -7.89
CA GLN A 179 26.21 10.76 -8.85
C GLN A 179 25.63 9.81 -9.91
N GLU A 180 26.42 8.85 -10.40
CA GLU A 180 25.97 7.87 -11.40
C GLU A 180 24.78 7.03 -10.90
N MET A 181 24.81 6.58 -9.65
CA MET A 181 23.69 5.84 -9.08
C MET A 181 22.43 6.70 -8.96
N ARG A 182 22.57 7.96 -8.52
CA ARG A 182 21.48 8.93 -8.45
C ARG A 182 20.89 9.23 -9.84
N ASP A 183 21.72 9.44 -10.85
CA ASP A 183 21.28 9.62 -12.24
C ASP A 183 20.51 8.40 -12.76
N GLY A 184 20.96 7.19 -12.39
CA GLY A 184 20.26 5.94 -12.67
C GLY A 184 18.88 5.88 -12.04
N ILE A 185 18.74 6.32 -10.79
CA ILE A 185 17.46 6.42 -10.08
C ILE A 185 16.54 7.43 -10.76
N VAL A 186 17.02 8.64 -11.07
CA VAL A 186 16.25 9.68 -11.77
C VAL A 186 15.70 9.13 -13.10
N LYS A 187 16.52 8.38 -13.85
CA LYS A 187 16.11 7.75 -15.11
C LYS A 187 14.99 6.71 -14.91
N ARG A 188 15.10 5.86 -13.88
CA ARG A 188 14.06 4.87 -13.54
C ARG A 188 12.76 5.54 -13.08
N PHE A 189 12.87 6.54 -12.21
CA PHE A 189 11.71 7.31 -11.75
C PHE A 189 10.97 7.96 -12.92
N LYS A 190 11.69 8.63 -13.82
CA LYS A 190 11.12 9.21 -15.04
C LYS A 190 10.39 8.17 -15.89
N ALA A 191 10.93 6.95 -16.02
CA ALA A 191 10.29 5.88 -16.76
C ALA A 191 8.97 5.44 -16.10
N ALA A 192 8.96 5.27 -14.77
CA ALA A 192 7.76 4.92 -14.01
C ALA A 192 6.67 6.00 -14.11
N VAL A 193 7.02 7.28 -13.95
CA VAL A 193 6.10 8.41 -14.14
C VAL A 193 5.56 8.41 -15.57
N LYS A 194 6.44 8.23 -16.56
CA LYS A 194 6.07 8.22 -17.98
C LYS A 194 5.09 7.09 -18.29
N GLN A 195 5.22 5.90 -17.70
CA GLN A 195 4.32 4.76 -17.96
C GLN A 195 2.86 5.11 -17.67
N TYR A 196 2.59 5.76 -16.55
CA TYR A 196 1.24 6.05 -16.06
C TYR A 196 0.81 7.52 -16.21
N ARG A 197 1.58 8.34 -16.95
CA ARG A 197 1.37 9.80 -17.11
C ARG A 197 -0.02 10.24 -17.56
N HIS A 198 -0.76 9.37 -18.24
CA HIS A 198 -2.11 9.66 -18.74
C HIS A 198 -3.22 9.10 -17.86
N HIS A 199 -2.88 8.35 -16.81
CA HIS A 199 -3.86 7.72 -15.95
C HIS A 199 -4.49 8.76 -14.99
N PRO A 200 -5.82 8.91 -14.96
CA PRO A 200 -6.49 9.96 -14.18
C PRO A 200 -6.43 9.77 -12.65
N ALA A 201 -6.26 8.54 -12.15
CA ALA A 201 -6.03 8.29 -10.72
C ALA A 201 -4.71 8.88 -10.22
N LEU A 202 -3.61 8.69 -10.95
CA LEU A 202 -2.27 9.00 -10.47
C LEU A 202 -2.05 10.52 -10.39
N LEU A 203 -1.97 11.07 -9.19
CA LEU A 203 -1.91 12.51 -8.95
C LEU A 203 -0.58 12.95 -8.34
N ILE A 204 -0.09 12.19 -7.37
CA ILE A 204 1.09 12.52 -6.57
C ILE A 204 2.10 11.38 -6.67
N TRP A 205 3.37 11.73 -6.84
CA TRP A 205 4.50 10.82 -6.66
C TRP A 205 5.30 11.26 -5.43
N SER A 206 5.52 10.36 -4.47
CA SER A 206 6.54 10.50 -3.43
C SER A 206 7.82 9.81 -3.83
N ILE A 207 8.95 10.46 -3.57
CA ILE A 207 10.27 9.85 -3.68
C ILE A 207 10.68 9.32 -2.30
N GLY A 208 10.74 8.00 -2.15
CA GLY A 208 11.10 7.30 -0.91
C GLY A 208 10.06 7.39 0.22
N ASN A 209 10.45 6.91 1.40
CA ASN A 209 9.73 6.95 2.68
C ASN A 209 10.71 7.36 3.78
N GLU A 210 10.41 8.43 4.54
CA GLU A 210 11.23 8.93 5.65
C GLU A 210 12.73 9.10 5.35
N ILE A 211 13.08 9.60 4.17
CA ILE A 211 14.45 9.54 3.63
C ILE A 211 15.49 10.38 4.39
N ASN A 212 15.07 11.10 5.43
CA ASN A 212 15.92 11.85 6.36
C ASN A 212 16.04 11.18 7.75
N GLY A 213 15.51 9.97 7.93
CA GLY A 213 15.65 9.19 9.16
C GLY A 213 16.95 8.38 9.17
N VAL A 214 17.60 8.29 10.33
CA VAL A 214 18.84 7.52 10.53
C VAL A 214 18.70 6.02 10.25
N TRP A 215 17.49 5.49 10.44
CA TRP A 215 17.20 4.05 10.43
C TRP A 215 17.27 3.40 9.05
N ASN A 216 17.23 4.19 7.97
CA ASN A 216 17.23 3.66 6.60
C ASN A 216 18.58 3.75 5.87
N GLY A 217 19.61 4.33 6.50
CA GLY A 217 20.95 4.41 5.91
C GLY A 217 21.11 5.41 4.76
N PHE A 218 20.05 6.14 4.38
CA PHE A 218 20.05 6.95 3.16
C PHE A 218 21.01 8.14 3.27
N LEU A 219 20.99 8.85 4.40
CA LEU A 219 21.90 9.96 4.65
C LEU A 219 23.36 9.50 4.76
N GLN A 220 23.60 8.31 5.33
CA GLN A 220 24.93 7.70 5.41
C GLN A 220 25.49 7.41 4.01
N GLN A 221 24.66 6.90 3.09
CA GLN A 221 25.07 6.71 1.70
C GLN A 221 25.42 8.02 1.02
N LEU A 222 24.60 9.07 1.19
CA LEU A 222 24.88 10.40 0.64
C LEU A 222 26.17 11.03 1.22
N SER A 223 26.50 10.72 2.48
CA SER A 223 27.74 11.15 3.11
C SER A 223 28.95 10.38 2.61
N ASN A 224 28.88 9.04 2.56
CA ASN A 224 30.02 8.14 2.41
C ASN A 224 30.41 7.86 0.95
N SER A 225 30.20 8.83 0.05
CA SER A 225 30.69 8.77 -1.32
C SER A 225 32.20 8.54 -1.35
N GLU A 226 32.67 7.53 -2.11
CA GLU A 226 34.10 7.23 -2.26
C GLU A 226 34.87 8.36 -2.95
N VAL A 227 34.19 9.18 -3.76
CA VAL A 227 34.80 10.22 -4.59
C VAL A 227 34.83 11.58 -3.88
N ASP A 228 33.82 11.85 -3.06
CA ASP A 228 33.66 13.14 -2.37
C ASP A 228 32.87 12.92 -1.06
N PRO A 229 33.50 12.44 0.02
CA PRO A 229 32.78 12.18 1.25
C PRO A 229 32.42 13.48 1.99
N CYS A 230 31.22 13.56 2.55
CA CYS A 230 30.82 14.71 3.38
C CYS A 230 31.44 14.69 4.78
N GLY A 231 31.93 13.54 5.25
CA GLY A 231 32.45 13.38 6.62
C GLY A 231 31.38 13.61 7.69
N TRP A 232 30.13 13.28 7.38
CA TRP A 232 29.00 13.39 8.30
C TRP A 232 29.14 12.38 9.45
N ASP A 233 28.82 12.85 10.64
CA ASP A 233 28.83 12.08 11.87
C ASP A 233 27.37 11.78 12.24
N ASP A 234 26.97 10.52 12.10
CA ASP A 234 25.60 10.06 12.31
C ASP A 234 25.27 9.87 13.80
N THR A 235 26.25 9.98 14.70
CA THR A 235 26.03 9.87 16.15
C THR A 235 25.20 11.01 16.76
N TYR A 236 24.93 12.06 15.99
CA TYR A 236 24.13 13.21 16.42
C TYR A 236 22.74 13.28 15.78
N ASP A 237 22.41 12.34 14.88
CA ASP A 237 21.23 12.45 14.00
C ASP A 237 19.93 11.91 14.60
N ASP A 238 19.97 11.30 15.80
CA ASP A 238 18.80 11.06 16.65
C ASP A 238 18.44 12.27 17.54
N LEU A 239 19.27 13.33 17.53
CA LEU A 239 19.17 14.49 18.44
C LEU A 239 19.07 15.84 17.74
N GLY A 240 18.62 15.91 16.48
CA GLY A 240 18.68 17.16 15.71
C GLY A 240 19.75 17.20 14.63
N GLY A 241 20.49 16.11 14.43
CA GLY A 241 21.78 16.17 13.77
C GLY A 241 22.67 17.24 14.42
N CYS A 242 23.64 17.71 13.66
CA CYS A 242 24.35 18.94 14.00
C CYS A 242 23.47 20.19 13.98
N TRP A 243 22.30 20.15 13.33
CA TRP A 243 21.47 21.33 13.03
C TRP A 243 20.70 21.86 14.24
N THR A 244 20.33 20.98 15.15
CA THR A 244 19.52 21.34 16.32
C THR A 244 19.89 20.48 17.53
N HIS A 245 21.17 20.40 17.87
CA HIS A 245 21.60 19.61 19.04
C HIS A 245 21.24 20.32 20.34
N ALA A 246 20.39 19.69 21.17
CA ALA A 246 19.93 20.22 22.47
C ALA A 246 19.30 21.63 22.38
N GLY A 247 18.60 21.92 21.28
CA GLY A 247 17.98 23.23 21.04
C GLY A 247 18.96 24.35 20.65
N ILE A 248 20.23 24.01 20.40
CA ILE A 248 21.25 24.97 19.97
C ILE A 248 21.46 24.82 18.46
N LYS A 249 21.20 25.90 17.71
CA LYS A 249 21.54 25.97 16.29
C LYS A 249 23.07 26.11 16.14
N PRO A 250 23.73 25.28 15.31
CA PRO A 250 25.17 25.36 15.10
C PRO A 250 25.52 26.68 14.42
N TRP A 251 26.69 27.23 14.73
CA TRP A 251 27.22 28.39 14.04
C TRP A 251 27.56 28.02 12.59
N PHE A 252 27.29 28.95 11.67
CA PHE A 252 27.73 28.84 10.28
C PHE A 252 29.23 28.54 10.22
N HIS A 253 29.64 27.72 9.25
CA HIS A 253 31.02 27.30 8.99
C HIS A 253 31.68 26.39 10.04
N THR A 254 30.97 25.95 11.08
CA THR A 254 31.45 24.85 11.92
C THR A 254 31.56 23.57 11.10
N GLN A 255 32.45 22.65 11.51
CA GLN A 255 32.57 21.34 10.85
C GLN A 255 31.21 20.63 10.81
N CYS A 256 30.52 20.57 11.94
CA CYS A 256 29.17 20.01 12.09
C CYS A 256 28.17 20.57 11.06
N TYR A 257 28.13 21.91 10.92
CA TYR A 257 27.29 22.59 9.94
C TYR A 257 27.67 22.18 8.51
N ASN A 258 28.96 22.21 8.18
CA ASN A 258 29.43 21.99 6.80
C ASN A 258 29.18 20.55 6.33
N THR A 259 29.43 19.56 7.21
CA THR A 259 29.22 18.14 6.88
C THR A 259 27.73 17.83 6.70
N SER A 260 26.88 18.36 7.58
CA SER A 260 25.43 18.18 7.47
C SER A 260 24.86 18.93 6.26
N PHE A 261 25.32 20.16 6.00
CA PHE A 261 24.93 20.91 4.80
C PHE A 261 25.31 20.17 3.52
N CYS A 262 26.48 19.53 3.46
CA CYS A 262 26.90 18.71 2.33
C CYS A 262 25.91 17.56 2.05
N VAL A 263 25.52 16.80 3.08
CA VAL A 263 24.57 15.67 2.94
C VAL A 263 23.18 16.14 2.52
N TYR A 264 22.61 17.11 3.24
CA TYR A 264 21.26 17.61 2.95
C TYR A 264 21.18 18.36 1.63
N LYS A 265 22.23 19.07 1.22
CA LYS A 265 22.29 19.67 -0.12
C LYS A 265 22.23 18.59 -1.20
N ARG A 266 23.01 17.51 -1.08
CA ARG A 266 22.96 16.38 -2.03
C ARG A 266 21.58 15.73 -2.09
N LEU A 267 20.95 15.53 -0.94
CA LEU A 267 19.59 15.02 -0.86
C LEU A 267 18.62 15.92 -1.64
N TYR A 268 18.64 17.22 -1.38
CA TYR A 268 17.68 18.16 -1.96
C TYR A 268 17.91 18.36 -3.46
N GLU A 269 19.17 18.45 -3.91
CA GLU A 269 19.51 18.50 -5.34
C GLU A 269 19.03 17.24 -6.08
N PHE A 270 19.25 16.07 -5.48
CA PHE A 270 18.78 14.80 -6.05
C PHE A 270 17.26 14.72 -6.15
N LEU A 271 16.53 15.16 -5.11
CA LEU A 271 15.08 15.24 -5.16
C LEU A 271 14.60 16.23 -6.24
N ASN A 272 15.33 17.33 -6.44
CA ASN A 272 15.07 18.26 -7.53
C ASN A 272 15.20 17.60 -8.90
N ASP A 273 16.28 16.85 -9.12
CA ASP A 273 16.53 16.15 -10.38
C ASP A 273 15.40 15.16 -10.70
N CYS A 274 14.88 14.45 -9.69
CA CYS A 274 13.70 13.61 -9.82
C CYS A 274 12.45 14.41 -10.20
N ALA A 275 12.18 15.55 -9.53
CA ALA A 275 11.03 16.39 -9.81
C ALA A 275 11.05 16.97 -11.22
N VAL A 276 12.18 17.53 -11.65
CA VAL A 276 12.42 18.01 -13.02
C VAL A 276 12.14 16.89 -14.02
N ALA A 277 12.70 15.70 -13.79
CA ALA A 277 12.55 14.56 -14.68
C ALA A 277 11.10 14.10 -14.83
N ALA A 278 10.30 14.14 -13.76
CA ALA A 278 8.88 13.81 -13.77
C ALA A 278 8.05 14.88 -14.51
N HIS A 279 8.29 16.16 -14.25
CA HIS A 279 7.58 17.28 -14.88
C HIS A 279 7.85 17.39 -16.39
N GLU A 280 8.96 16.84 -16.89
CA GLU A 280 9.22 16.73 -18.33
C GLU A 280 8.25 15.77 -19.05
N VAL A 281 7.63 14.82 -18.33
CA VAL A 281 6.84 13.73 -18.93
C VAL A 281 5.39 13.68 -18.46
N ALA A 282 5.03 14.33 -17.36
CA ALA A 282 3.68 14.30 -16.82
C ALA A 282 3.31 15.57 -16.02
N ASP A 283 2.02 15.92 -16.05
CA ASP A 283 1.43 16.93 -15.17
C ASP A 283 1.00 16.28 -13.84
N VAL A 284 1.96 16.06 -12.95
CA VAL A 284 1.79 15.42 -11.63
C VAL A 284 2.42 16.28 -10.53
N ILE A 285 1.97 16.09 -9.29
CA ILE A 285 2.62 16.66 -8.11
C ILE A 285 3.76 15.71 -7.68
N VAL A 286 4.94 16.25 -7.43
CA VAL A 286 6.11 15.50 -6.93
C VAL A 286 6.49 16.02 -5.54
N VAL A 287 6.56 15.11 -4.59
CA VAL A 287 6.97 15.39 -3.21
C VAL A 287 8.06 14.42 -2.77
N SER A 288 8.69 14.73 -1.64
CA SER A 288 9.52 13.80 -0.88
C SER A 288 8.92 13.61 0.50
N THR A 289 8.79 12.38 0.98
CA THR A 289 8.25 12.08 2.32
C THR A 289 9.39 12.11 3.34
N PHE A 290 9.38 13.10 4.21
CA PHE A 290 10.32 13.20 5.33
C PHE A 290 9.68 12.72 6.63
N ALA A 291 10.49 12.24 7.58
CA ALA A 291 10.09 12.14 8.98
C ALA A 291 10.25 13.51 9.64
N ASP A 292 9.35 13.87 10.56
CA ASP A 292 9.51 15.05 11.42
C ASP A 292 10.52 14.77 12.55
N VAL A 293 11.76 14.59 12.12
CA VAL A 293 12.93 14.45 12.99
C VAL A 293 13.91 15.57 12.70
N ASP A 294 14.61 15.95 13.76
CA ASP A 294 15.69 16.94 13.75
C ASP A 294 15.34 18.32 13.19
N ALA A 295 14.19 18.86 13.58
CA ALA A 295 13.71 20.16 13.12
C ALA A 295 13.67 20.26 11.59
N LEU A 296 12.83 19.46 10.94
CA LEU A 296 12.66 19.43 9.48
C LEU A 296 12.53 20.84 8.86
N TYR A 297 11.78 21.74 9.49
CA TYR A 297 11.62 23.12 9.01
C TYR A 297 12.94 23.91 8.97
N ASP A 298 13.90 23.66 9.86
CA ASP A 298 15.23 24.30 9.82
C ASP A 298 16.06 23.78 8.64
N LYS A 299 15.93 22.49 8.30
CA LYS A 299 16.53 21.90 7.09
C LYS A 299 15.92 22.56 5.85
N VAL A 300 14.59 22.66 5.78
CA VAL A 300 13.88 23.32 4.68
C VAL A 300 14.29 24.79 4.52
N GLU A 301 14.43 25.55 5.60
CA GLU A 301 14.86 26.97 5.56
C GLU A 301 16.22 27.13 4.87
N ARG A 302 17.15 26.21 5.14
CA ARG A 302 18.56 26.35 4.78
C ARG A 302 18.92 25.70 3.45
N VAL A 303 18.32 24.56 3.14
CA VAL A 303 18.63 23.78 1.93
C VAL A 303 17.45 23.67 0.96
N GLY A 304 16.25 24.12 1.34
CA GLY A 304 15.05 24.04 0.49
C GLY A 304 15.20 24.71 -0.87
N ALA A 305 16.04 25.74 -0.96
CA ALA A 305 16.34 26.44 -2.22
C ALA A 305 17.05 25.56 -3.28
N TYR A 306 17.62 24.41 -2.89
CA TYR A 306 18.22 23.45 -3.82
C TYR A 306 17.22 22.46 -4.43
N ALA A 307 15.95 22.49 -4.00
CA ALA A 307 14.87 21.71 -4.58
C ALA A 307 13.68 22.60 -5.05
N PRO A 308 13.92 23.57 -5.96
CA PRO A 308 12.88 24.48 -6.44
C PRO A 308 11.74 23.77 -7.18
N ASP A 309 11.97 22.61 -7.78
CA ASP A 309 10.99 21.87 -8.60
C ASP A 309 10.17 20.84 -7.78
N LEU A 310 10.51 20.55 -6.53
CA LEU A 310 9.59 19.82 -5.65
C LEU A 310 8.32 20.64 -5.43
N ASP A 311 7.15 20.07 -5.65
CA ASP A 311 5.89 20.82 -5.62
C ASP A 311 5.49 21.23 -4.19
N ALA A 312 5.65 20.31 -3.24
CA ALA A 312 5.33 20.53 -1.83
C ALA A 312 6.39 19.90 -0.93
N TRP A 313 6.58 20.49 0.25
CA TRP A 313 7.26 19.78 1.34
C TRP A 313 6.29 18.78 1.93
N SER A 314 6.79 17.62 2.34
CA SER A 314 5.92 16.64 2.98
C SER A 314 6.58 15.94 4.14
N ALA A 315 5.78 15.60 5.15
CA ALA A 315 6.26 15.12 6.43
C ALA A 315 5.31 14.11 7.08
N GLN A 316 5.89 13.12 7.75
CA GLN A 316 5.23 12.20 8.69
C GLN A 316 5.40 12.79 10.09
N VAL A 317 4.30 13.07 10.79
CA VAL A 317 4.32 13.87 12.02
C VAL A 317 3.51 13.19 13.12
N TYR A 318 4.20 12.79 14.19
CA TYR A 318 3.64 12.09 15.35
C TYR A 318 3.91 12.85 16.66
N ARG A 319 3.43 14.11 16.75
CA ARG A 319 3.62 15.00 17.91
C ARG A 319 2.53 14.90 18.99
N GLY A 320 1.66 13.89 18.90
CA GLY A 320 0.53 13.68 19.81
C GLY A 320 -0.76 14.34 19.33
N ALA A 321 -1.56 14.87 20.25
CA ALA A 321 -2.91 15.41 19.93
C ALA A 321 -2.91 16.73 19.13
N SER A 322 -1.74 17.33 18.90
CA SER A 322 -1.55 18.60 18.19
C SER A 322 -0.25 18.58 17.40
N PHE A 323 -0.19 19.30 16.28
CA PHE A 323 1.07 19.51 15.55
C PHE A 323 1.99 20.55 16.23
N GLY A 324 1.51 21.23 17.28
CA GLY A 324 2.27 22.22 18.03
C GLY A 324 2.73 23.37 17.13
N ASP A 325 4.04 23.63 17.10
CA ASP A 325 4.62 24.72 16.30
C ASP A 325 4.91 24.36 14.84
N PHE A 326 4.63 23.11 14.39
CA PHE A 326 5.10 22.59 13.11
C PHE A 326 4.65 23.43 11.91
N PHE A 327 3.36 23.80 11.84
CA PHE A 327 2.84 24.63 10.74
C PHE A 327 3.45 26.03 10.73
N THR A 328 3.75 26.59 11.90
CA THR A 328 4.41 27.89 12.02
C THR A 328 5.86 27.80 11.58
N GLY A 329 6.59 26.76 12.02
CA GLY A 329 7.96 26.47 11.61
C GLY A 329 8.08 26.37 10.09
N ILE A 330 7.29 25.50 9.46
CA ILE A 330 7.30 25.34 8.00
C ILE A 330 6.92 26.64 7.27
N SER A 331 5.90 27.36 7.74
CA SER A 331 5.47 28.62 7.14
C SER A 331 6.56 29.70 7.15
N ASN A 332 7.39 29.72 8.20
CA ASN A 332 8.54 30.63 8.31
C ASN A 332 9.68 30.22 7.40
N SER A 333 9.84 28.92 7.14
CA SER A 333 10.94 28.37 6.35
C SER A 333 10.70 28.41 4.84
N THR A 334 9.45 28.38 4.37
CA THR A 334 9.16 28.23 2.94
C THR A 334 7.85 28.83 2.46
N GLY A 335 7.80 29.11 1.15
CA GLY A 335 6.60 29.54 0.43
C GLY A 335 5.83 28.41 -0.24
N LYS A 336 6.39 27.18 -0.26
CA LYS A 336 5.74 25.99 -0.82
C LYS A 336 4.67 25.44 0.14
N PRO A 337 3.63 24.76 -0.36
CA PRO A 337 2.71 24.03 0.50
C PRO A 337 3.39 22.93 1.30
N LEU A 338 2.80 22.62 2.45
CA LEU A 338 3.06 21.40 3.21
C LEU A 338 1.97 20.36 2.91
N LEU A 339 2.36 19.10 2.70
CA LEU A 339 1.47 17.95 2.65
C LEU A 339 1.87 16.97 3.76
N LEU A 340 0.98 16.66 4.69
CA LEU A 340 1.30 15.68 5.73
C LEU A 340 1.14 14.27 5.19
N THR A 341 2.21 13.51 5.06
CA THR A 341 2.17 12.17 4.46
C THR A 341 1.77 11.10 5.44
N GLU A 342 1.93 11.34 6.74
CA GLU A 342 1.34 10.54 7.82
C GLU A 342 1.02 11.43 9.02
N TYR A 343 -0.10 11.15 9.67
CA TYR A 343 -0.43 11.59 11.01
C TYR A 343 -1.43 10.60 11.62
N GLY A 344 -1.50 10.55 12.94
CA GLY A 344 -2.43 9.69 13.64
C GLY A 344 -1.87 9.20 14.96
N VAL A 345 -2.55 8.20 15.50
CA VAL A 345 -2.15 7.47 16.70
C VAL A 345 -2.68 6.05 16.56
N ASP A 346 -2.04 5.10 17.22
CA ASP A 346 -2.55 3.75 17.30
C ASP A 346 -3.79 3.64 18.21
N ALA A 347 -4.49 2.52 18.09
CA ALA A 347 -5.76 2.26 18.78
C ALA A 347 -5.60 1.42 20.05
N TYR A 348 -4.39 1.27 20.58
CA TYR A 348 -4.14 0.43 21.74
C TYR A 348 -3.65 1.27 22.92
N HIS A 349 -4.14 0.94 24.10
CA HIS A 349 -3.65 1.47 25.35
C HIS A 349 -2.80 0.41 26.02
N ASP A 350 -1.50 0.63 26.07
CA ASP A 350 -0.51 -0.27 26.63
C ASP A 350 0.03 0.26 27.96
N VAL A 351 -0.11 -0.54 29.00
CA VAL A 351 0.44 -0.18 30.33
C VAL A 351 1.97 -0.10 30.34
N CYS A 352 2.64 -0.59 29.29
CA CYS A 352 4.07 -0.44 29.07
C CYS A 352 4.50 1.04 29.11
N GLY A 353 3.68 1.97 28.58
CA GLY A 353 3.96 3.41 28.56
C GLY A 353 3.67 4.16 29.88
N LYS A 354 3.01 3.51 30.86
CA LYS A 354 2.45 4.16 32.05
C LYS A 354 3.48 4.86 32.95
N ASP A 355 4.63 4.25 33.16
CA ASP A 355 5.72 4.83 33.97
C ASP A 355 6.84 5.32 33.05
N ARG A 356 6.98 6.65 32.94
CA ARG A 356 7.94 7.31 32.05
C ARG A 356 9.39 7.19 32.53
N ASP A 357 9.60 6.99 33.83
CA ASP A 357 10.94 6.89 34.42
C ASP A 357 11.45 5.43 34.41
N ASP A 358 10.55 4.47 34.32
CA ASP A 358 10.89 3.05 34.21
C ASP A 358 11.33 2.69 32.78
N LYS A 359 12.57 2.20 32.64
CA LYS A 359 13.12 1.75 31.36
C LYS A 359 13.04 0.24 31.15
N SER A 360 12.45 -0.49 32.10
CA SER A 360 12.38 -1.95 32.05
C SER A 360 11.61 -2.44 30.83
N PRO A 361 11.99 -3.61 30.27
CA PRO A 361 11.23 -4.21 29.17
C PRO A 361 9.86 -4.70 29.66
N CYS A 362 8.90 -4.74 28.74
CA CYS A 362 7.50 -5.01 29.02
C CYS A 362 7.17 -6.49 28.78
N PHE A 363 6.42 -7.07 29.72
CA PHE A 363 6.08 -8.50 29.76
C PHE A 363 4.59 -8.76 29.59
N ASN A 364 3.77 -7.71 29.51
CA ASN A 364 2.35 -7.87 29.25
C ASN A 364 2.12 -8.41 27.84
N THR A 365 1.00 -9.10 27.67
CA THR A 365 0.60 -9.74 26.43
C THR A 365 -0.84 -9.34 26.08
N LEU A 366 -1.22 -9.54 24.83
CA LEU A 366 -2.57 -9.22 24.38
C LEU A 366 -3.61 -10.01 25.19
N GLY A 367 -4.57 -9.30 25.79
CA GLY A 367 -5.69 -9.89 26.52
C GLY A 367 -5.36 -10.42 27.92
N ASP A 368 -4.20 -10.07 28.49
CA ASP A 368 -3.88 -10.39 29.87
C ASP A 368 -4.55 -9.44 30.89
N ASP A 369 -4.31 -9.68 32.18
CA ASP A 369 -4.85 -8.88 33.27
C ASP A 369 -4.03 -7.59 33.56
N SER A 370 -3.13 -7.18 32.65
CA SER A 370 -2.28 -5.98 32.82
C SER A 370 -3.09 -4.68 32.88
N GLY A 371 -4.29 -4.69 32.29
CA GLY A 371 -5.14 -3.51 32.12
C GLY A 371 -4.91 -2.80 30.79
N SER A 372 -4.15 -3.38 29.87
CA SER A 372 -4.05 -2.91 28.48
C SER A 372 -5.34 -3.23 27.72
N TYR A 373 -5.75 -2.36 26.80
CA TYR A 373 -7.02 -2.50 26.08
C TYR A 373 -7.03 -1.72 24.76
N ILE A 374 -7.99 -2.04 23.89
CA ILE A 374 -8.23 -1.28 22.66
C ILE A 374 -8.93 0.04 23.00
N ASP A 375 -8.31 1.17 22.67
CA ASP A 375 -8.82 2.53 22.93
C ASP A 375 -9.19 3.27 21.63
N GLU A 376 -10.29 2.83 21.00
CA GLU A 376 -10.82 3.48 19.79
C GLU A 376 -11.20 4.96 20.02
N ALA A 377 -11.57 5.31 21.25
CA ALA A 377 -12.00 6.65 21.62
C ALA A 377 -10.81 7.62 21.58
N ALA A 378 -9.67 7.24 22.16
CA ALA A 378 -8.43 8.01 22.07
C ALA A 378 -7.97 8.16 20.61
N GLN A 379 -8.02 7.07 19.82
CA GLN A 379 -7.69 7.11 18.40
C GLN A 379 -8.56 8.13 17.65
N ALA A 380 -9.88 8.09 17.85
CA ALA A 380 -10.83 9.00 17.25
C ALA A 380 -10.64 10.45 17.70
N GLU A 381 -10.37 10.70 18.99
CA GLU A 381 -10.14 12.03 19.54
C GLU A 381 -8.88 12.67 18.94
N TYR A 382 -7.74 11.98 18.96
CA TYR A 382 -6.48 12.47 18.41
C TYR A 382 -6.61 12.71 16.91
N GLY A 383 -7.16 11.74 16.17
CA GLY A 383 -7.43 11.89 14.75
C GLY A 383 -8.31 13.08 14.42
N ALA A 384 -9.34 13.35 15.23
CA ALA A 384 -10.21 14.51 15.06
C ALA A 384 -9.48 15.83 15.32
N ASN A 385 -8.69 15.91 16.39
CA ASN A 385 -7.97 17.12 16.78
C ASN A 385 -6.94 17.51 15.71
N LEU A 386 -6.12 16.55 15.28
CA LEU A 386 -5.15 16.74 14.21
C LEU A 386 -5.82 17.14 12.89
N THR A 387 -6.91 16.47 12.51
CA THR A 387 -7.65 16.81 11.28
C THR A 387 -8.25 18.22 11.33
N LYS A 388 -8.73 18.68 12.49
CA LYS A 388 -9.23 20.06 12.67
C LYS A 388 -8.12 21.09 12.57
N GLU A 389 -6.92 20.81 13.09
CA GLU A 389 -5.76 21.68 12.92
C GLU A 389 -5.34 21.79 11.44
N ILE A 390 -5.31 20.67 10.71
CA ILE A 390 -5.10 20.67 9.25
C ILE A 390 -6.13 21.57 8.55
N GLN A 391 -7.41 21.46 8.92
CA GLN A 391 -8.48 22.31 8.37
C GLN A 391 -8.30 23.79 8.72
N ALA A 392 -7.79 24.12 9.91
CA ALA A 392 -7.51 25.49 10.32
C ALA A 392 -6.35 26.13 9.54
N HIS A 393 -5.40 25.30 9.05
CA HIS A 393 -4.26 25.72 8.22
C HIS A 393 -4.42 25.40 6.73
N ARG A 394 -5.65 25.09 6.28
CA ARG A 394 -5.96 24.72 4.89
C ARG A 394 -5.44 25.74 3.88
N SER A 395 -4.89 25.24 2.78
CA SER A 395 -4.23 26.06 1.76
C SER A 395 -5.03 26.22 0.47
N ASP A 396 -6.28 25.76 0.41
CA ASP A 396 -7.14 25.81 -0.78
C ASP A 396 -8.04 27.07 -0.85
N GLY A 397 -7.88 28.01 0.09
CA GLY A 397 -8.53 29.33 0.05
C GLY A 397 -7.93 30.25 -1.02
N PRO A 398 -8.70 31.18 -1.62
CA PRO A 398 -8.22 32.04 -2.70
C PRO A 398 -7.03 32.93 -2.32
N GLU A 399 -6.91 33.32 -1.05
CA GLU A 399 -5.78 34.08 -0.51
C GLU A 399 -4.46 33.29 -0.56
N CYS A 400 -4.53 31.96 -0.55
CA CYS A 400 -3.38 31.08 -0.46
C CYS A 400 -2.50 31.05 -1.72
N ALA A 401 -3.01 31.59 -2.84
CA ALA A 401 -2.27 31.73 -4.10
C ALA A 401 -1.11 32.74 -4.03
N HIS A 402 -1.11 33.63 -3.03
CA HIS A 402 -0.20 34.78 -2.97
C HIS A 402 0.40 35.02 -1.57
N VAL A 403 0.49 33.97 -0.75
CA VAL A 403 1.00 34.06 0.62
C VAL A 403 2.53 34.19 0.64
N ALA A 404 3.02 35.13 1.44
CA ALA A 404 4.45 35.34 1.62
C ALA A 404 5.06 34.34 2.62
N VAL A 405 6.35 34.08 2.49
CA VAL A 405 7.12 33.35 3.51
C VAL A 405 7.00 34.09 4.85
N GLY A 406 6.76 33.36 5.94
CA GLY A 406 6.53 33.90 7.28
C GLY A 406 5.07 34.17 7.64
N ASP A 407 4.13 34.17 6.69
CA ASP A 407 2.71 34.18 7.02
C ASP A 407 2.28 32.76 7.40
N THR A 408 1.66 32.59 8.57
CA THR A 408 1.31 31.29 9.15
C THR A 408 -0.02 30.71 8.62
N LYS A 409 -0.74 31.46 7.78
CA LYS A 409 -1.95 30.99 7.10
C LYS A 409 -1.60 30.06 5.94
N CYS A 410 -2.58 29.26 5.52
CA CYS A 410 -2.48 28.45 4.31
C CYS A 410 -1.29 27.48 4.29
N ALA A 411 -0.83 27.01 5.44
CA ALA A 411 0.38 26.19 5.51
C ALA A 411 0.18 24.82 4.84
N CYS A 412 -1.01 24.22 4.99
CA CYS A 412 -1.23 22.80 4.76
C CYS A 412 -2.19 22.51 3.60
N ALA A 413 -1.75 21.69 2.65
CA ALA A 413 -2.53 21.16 1.54
C ALA A 413 -3.32 19.89 1.87
N GLY A 414 -3.30 19.48 3.15
CA GLY A 414 -4.00 18.30 3.65
C GLY A 414 -3.04 17.24 4.16
N GLY A 415 -3.54 16.03 4.32
CA GLY A 415 -2.70 14.93 4.75
C GLY A 415 -3.35 13.56 4.70
N PHE A 416 -2.58 12.55 5.11
CA PHE A 416 -2.98 11.15 5.11
C PHE A 416 -2.96 10.59 6.53
N ILE A 417 -4.09 10.03 6.97
CA ILE A 417 -4.17 9.38 8.26
C ILE A 417 -3.52 7.99 8.20
N MET A 418 -2.73 7.64 9.20
CA MET A 418 -2.10 6.34 9.35
C MET A 418 -2.93 5.47 10.31
N SER A 419 -3.40 4.28 9.93
CA SER A 419 -3.38 3.57 8.64
C SER A 419 -4.77 3.00 8.30
N TRP A 420 -4.99 2.51 7.08
CA TRP A 420 -6.29 1.93 6.68
C TRP A 420 -6.70 0.70 7.50
N VAL A 421 -5.78 -0.23 7.73
CA VAL A 421 -5.97 -1.45 8.52
C VAL A 421 -4.82 -1.64 9.49
N ASP A 422 -5.07 -2.42 10.56
CA ASP A 422 -4.00 -2.91 11.42
C ASP A 422 -3.02 -3.76 10.59
N GLU A 423 -1.74 -3.64 10.89
CA GLU A 423 -0.66 -4.21 10.08
C GLU A 423 0.15 -5.22 10.90
N PHE A 424 -0.36 -6.46 10.95
CA PHE A 424 0.15 -7.63 11.71
C PHE A 424 1.58 -8.06 11.35
N TRP A 425 2.19 -7.42 10.37
CA TRP A 425 3.56 -7.72 9.96
C TRP A 425 4.58 -6.85 10.67
N LYS A 426 4.16 -5.75 11.33
CA LYS A 426 5.07 -4.78 11.92
C LYS A 426 5.75 -5.30 13.19
N GLY A 427 5.17 -6.31 13.83
CA GLY A 427 5.78 -7.13 14.88
C GLY A 427 7.13 -7.75 14.56
N ALA A 428 7.37 -8.02 13.26
CA ALA A 428 8.57 -8.69 12.78
C ALA A 428 9.83 -7.79 12.81
N LYS A 429 9.68 -6.49 12.53
CA LYS A 429 10.78 -5.53 12.54
C LYS A 429 10.38 -4.27 13.29
N VAL A 430 10.62 -4.35 14.59
CA VAL A 430 10.21 -3.34 15.57
C VAL A 430 11.32 -2.32 15.81
N GLN A 431 10.93 -1.11 16.21
CA GLN A 431 11.90 -0.07 16.57
C GLN A 431 12.63 -0.36 17.89
N ALA A 432 11.95 -0.95 18.87
CA ALA A 432 12.54 -1.38 20.14
C ALA A 432 12.31 -2.88 20.36
N GLY A 433 13.37 -3.64 20.63
CA GLY A 433 13.27 -5.11 20.77
C GLY A 433 14.32 -5.72 21.69
N CYS A 434 14.21 -7.03 21.89
CA CYS A 434 15.16 -7.84 22.66
C CYS A 434 15.93 -8.79 21.73
N LYS A 435 17.24 -8.97 21.97
CA LYS A 435 18.09 -9.81 21.11
C LYS A 435 18.85 -10.88 21.93
N PRO A 436 18.40 -12.15 21.96
CA PRO A 436 17.18 -12.68 21.32
C PRO A 436 15.89 -12.28 22.06
N ALA A 437 14.74 -12.46 21.41
CA ALA A 437 13.41 -12.20 22.00
C ALA A 437 12.95 -13.37 22.90
N TYR A 438 12.09 -13.09 23.87
CA TYR A 438 11.43 -14.11 24.69
C TYR A 438 10.48 -14.97 23.84
N PRO A 439 10.37 -16.30 24.05
CA PRO A 439 10.94 -17.11 25.13
C PRO A 439 12.25 -17.84 24.79
N ASP A 440 13.11 -17.28 23.92
CA ASP A 440 14.39 -17.91 23.58
C ASP A 440 15.19 -18.25 24.87
N PRO A 441 15.81 -19.44 24.97
CA PRO A 441 16.58 -19.84 26.15
C PRO A 441 17.73 -18.89 26.52
N ASP A 442 18.28 -18.15 25.56
CA ASP A 442 19.36 -17.18 25.75
C ASP A 442 18.84 -15.75 25.99
N PHE A 443 17.52 -15.58 26.13
CA PHE A 443 16.90 -14.29 26.43
C PHE A 443 17.42 -13.71 27.76
N SER A 444 17.75 -12.41 27.73
CA SER A 444 18.08 -11.62 28.90
C SER A 444 17.43 -10.24 28.81
N THR A 445 16.93 -9.71 29.92
CA THR A 445 16.41 -8.33 29.96
C THR A 445 17.51 -7.29 29.70
N SER A 446 18.78 -7.65 29.91
CA SER A 446 19.93 -6.78 29.62
C SER A 446 20.20 -6.58 28.12
N THR A 447 19.57 -7.38 27.25
CA THR A 447 19.71 -7.30 25.79
C THR A 447 18.48 -6.69 25.13
N CYS A 448 17.62 -6.06 25.92
CA CYS A 448 16.44 -5.33 25.46
C CYS A 448 16.73 -3.84 25.36
N ASP A 449 16.13 -3.20 24.36
CA ASP A 449 15.99 -1.75 24.33
C ASP A 449 15.05 -1.28 25.45
N ASP A 450 15.15 0.00 25.82
CA ASP A 450 14.28 0.61 26.83
C ASP A 450 12.80 0.43 26.42
N LYS A 451 11.96 -0.06 27.33
CA LYS A 451 10.52 -0.29 27.10
C LYS A 451 10.19 -1.23 25.92
N ALA A 452 11.14 -2.05 25.47
CA ALA A 452 10.84 -3.07 24.47
C ALA A 452 9.89 -4.13 25.07
N HIS A 453 8.87 -4.51 24.31
CA HIS A 453 8.10 -5.71 24.60
C HIS A 453 8.96 -6.94 24.36
N VAL A 454 8.99 -7.86 25.32
CA VAL A 454 9.95 -8.98 25.29
C VAL A 454 9.71 -9.98 24.17
N THR A 455 8.50 -10.04 23.63
CA THR A 455 8.09 -10.91 22.52
C THR A 455 8.32 -10.28 21.14
N CYS A 456 8.86 -9.07 21.07
CA CYS A 456 8.99 -8.33 19.82
C CYS A 456 10.15 -8.78 18.95
N GLY A 457 9.95 -8.66 17.64
CA GLY A 457 10.79 -9.32 16.64
C GLY A 457 10.39 -10.79 16.40
N ASN A 458 9.19 -11.18 16.84
CA ASN A 458 8.58 -12.43 16.42
C ASN A 458 8.10 -12.27 14.97
N TRP A 459 8.27 -13.29 14.14
CA TRP A 459 7.87 -13.26 12.72
C TRP A 459 6.48 -13.88 12.51
N ASP A 460 5.65 -13.92 13.56
CA ASP A 460 4.31 -14.49 13.50
C ASP A 460 3.31 -13.43 13.08
N THR A 461 3.13 -13.29 11.77
CA THR A 461 2.20 -12.30 11.20
C THR A 461 0.72 -12.69 11.29
N SER A 462 0.40 -13.78 12.00
CA SER A 462 -0.97 -14.23 12.22
C SER A 462 -1.54 -13.80 13.57
N ASP A 463 -0.66 -13.48 14.52
CA ASP A 463 -1.01 -13.03 15.86
C ASP A 463 -0.74 -11.53 16.00
N HIS A 464 -1.76 -10.79 16.44
CA HIS A 464 -1.62 -9.35 16.70
C HIS A 464 -0.75 -9.14 17.94
N ASP A 465 0.29 -8.34 17.84
CA ASP A 465 1.22 -8.11 18.94
C ASP A 465 1.17 -6.70 19.52
N LEU A 466 1.86 -6.52 20.65
CA LEU A 466 1.95 -5.24 21.35
C LEU A 466 3.24 -4.49 20.99
N CYS A 467 3.89 -4.85 19.89
CA CYS A 467 5.20 -4.32 19.60
C CYS A 467 5.20 -2.87 19.17
N GLY A 468 6.28 -2.19 19.53
CA GLY A 468 6.55 -0.83 19.13
C GLY A 468 7.55 -0.19 20.07
N TYR A 469 7.30 1.04 20.51
CA TYR A 469 8.29 1.84 21.21
C TYR A 469 7.67 2.92 22.08
N PHE A 470 8.45 3.38 23.07
CA PHE A 470 8.05 4.50 23.90
C PHE A 470 8.02 5.81 23.10
N LEU A 471 6.91 6.54 23.18
CA LEU A 471 6.76 7.86 22.60
C LEU A 471 5.94 8.72 23.56
N ASP A 472 6.57 9.69 24.23
CA ASP A 472 5.91 10.53 25.25
C ASP A 472 4.64 11.24 24.75
N ALA A 473 4.60 11.53 23.44
CA ALA A 473 3.50 12.22 22.78
C ALA A 473 2.27 11.35 22.50
N ALA A 474 2.41 10.02 22.58
CA ALA A 474 1.27 9.11 22.46
C ALA A 474 0.35 9.19 23.70
N PRO A 475 -0.95 8.87 23.58
CA PRO A 475 -1.95 9.04 24.65
C PRO A 475 -1.59 8.35 25.97
N ASP A 476 -0.95 7.20 25.87
CA ASP A 476 -0.47 6.35 26.96
C ASP A 476 1.06 6.33 27.06
N SER A 477 1.73 7.18 26.29
CA SER A 477 3.19 7.26 26.13
C SER A 477 3.83 6.02 25.50
N TYR A 478 3.08 5.22 24.76
CA TYR A 478 3.57 4.09 23.98
C TYR A 478 2.97 4.11 22.57
N VAL A 479 3.68 3.56 21.59
CA VAL A 479 3.14 3.32 20.25
C VAL A 479 3.17 1.84 20.02
N ASN A 480 2.01 1.25 19.70
CA ASN A 480 1.92 -0.12 19.22
C ASN A 480 1.81 -0.10 17.68
N GLU A 481 2.88 -0.48 16.97
CA GLU A 481 3.04 -0.24 15.52
C GLU A 481 2.00 -0.97 14.66
N GLU A 482 1.49 -2.11 15.12
CA GLU A 482 0.45 -2.88 14.42
C GLU A 482 -0.95 -2.24 14.51
N TRP A 483 -1.17 -1.34 15.47
CA TRP A 483 -2.51 -0.88 15.89
C TRP A 483 -2.93 0.48 15.31
N PHE A 484 -2.21 0.99 14.31
CA PHE A 484 -2.57 2.23 13.62
C PHE A 484 -3.86 2.13 12.78
N GLY A 485 -4.36 0.91 12.53
CA GLY A 485 -5.51 0.70 11.66
C GLY A 485 -6.75 1.43 12.12
N ILE A 486 -7.38 2.19 11.22
CA ILE A 486 -8.73 2.72 11.44
C ILE A 486 -9.81 1.64 11.26
N LEU A 487 -9.45 0.53 10.63
CA LEU A 487 -10.23 -0.68 10.52
C LEU A 487 -9.45 -1.86 11.13
N ALA A 488 -10.10 -2.68 11.92
CA ALA A 488 -9.53 -3.92 12.43
C ALA A 488 -9.85 -5.08 11.44
N PRO A 489 -8.84 -5.73 10.83
CA PRO A 489 -9.07 -6.89 9.98
C PRO A 489 -9.41 -8.12 10.82
N THR A 490 -10.20 -9.03 10.24
CA THR A 490 -10.44 -10.37 10.79
C THR A 490 -10.30 -11.36 9.67
N GLN A 491 -9.35 -12.28 9.80
CA GLN A 491 -9.09 -13.31 8.80
C GLN A 491 -10.31 -14.21 8.60
N CYS A 492 -10.80 -14.28 7.36
CA CYS A 492 -11.93 -15.11 6.97
C CYS A 492 -11.50 -16.37 6.22
N ALA A 493 -10.50 -16.22 5.35
CA ALA A 493 -9.85 -17.27 4.56
C ALA A 493 -8.43 -16.78 4.19
N ASP A 494 -7.62 -17.63 3.55
CA ASP A 494 -6.26 -17.29 3.17
C ASP A 494 -6.24 -16.00 2.32
N GLY A 495 -5.61 -14.95 2.85
CA GLY A 495 -5.51 -13.65 2.21
C GLY A 495 -6.78 -12.80 2.20
N ILE A 496 -7.94 -13.27 2.71
CA ILE A 496 -9.20 -12.51 2.75
C ILE A 496 -9.57 -12.16 4.19
N ASP A 497 -9.76 -10.86 4.41
CA ASP A 497 -10.21 -10.32 5.69
C ASP A 497 -11.60 -9.67 5.59
N SER A 498 -12.36 -9.73 6.67
CA SER A 498 -13.45 -8.79 6.93
C SER A 498 -12.90 -7.59 7.70
N LEU A 499 -13.52 -6.43 7.55
CA LEU A 499 -13.05 -5.20 8.18
C LEU A 499 -14.08 -4.70 9.18
N TYR A 500 -13.66 -4.50 10.42
CA TYR A 500 -14.45 -3.84 11.45
C TYR A 500 -14.05 -2.36 11.56
N PRO A 501 -14.99 -1.41 11.36
CA PRO A 501 -14.67 0.00 11.48
C PRO A 501 -14.59 0.49 12.91
N ARG A 502 -13.43 1.03 13.30
CA ARG A 502 -13.24 1.70 14.59
C ARG A 502 -13.95 3.06 14.61
N GLU A 503 -14.11 3.65 15.80
CA GLU A 503 -14.76 4.95 15.99
C GLU A 503 -14.22 6.05 15.05
N ILE A 504 -12.89 6.07 14.81
CA ILE A 504 -12.23 7.07 13.98
C ILE A 504 -12.72 7.10 12.51
N PHE A 505 -13.15 5.96 11.94
CA PHE A 505 -13.71 5.93 10.58
C PHE A 505 -14.92 6.86 10.46
N TRP A 506 -15.81 6.80 11.46
CA TRP A 506 -17.03 7.61 11.50
C TRP A 506 -16.71 9.07 11.78
N THR A 507 -15.71 9.32 12.62
CA THR A 507 -15.20 10.66 12.90
C THR A 507 -14.65 11.31 11.65
N MET A 508 -13.84 10.60 10.85
CA MET A 508 -13.33 11.10 9.56
C MET A 508 -14.46 11.33 8.55
N HIS A 509 -15.44 10.41 8.47
CA HIS A 509 -16.65 10.62 7.67
C HIS A 509 -17.34 11.94 8.01
N SER A 510 -17.55 12.20 9.29
CA SER A 510 -18.18 13.44 9.75
C SER A 510 -17.38 14.68 9.34
N LEU A 511 -16.05 14.65 9.56
CA LEU A 511 -15.18 15.79 9.29
C LEU A 511 -14.97 16.08 7.80
N TRP A 512 -14.93 15.05 6.96
CA TRP A 512 -14.56 15.19 5.54
C TRP A 512 -15.75 15.35 4.60
N THR A 513 -16.92 14.84 4.98
CA THR A 513 -18.13 14.95 4.14
C THR A 513 -19.01 16.15 4.48
N LYS A 514 -18.68 16.88 5.55
CA LYS A 514 -19.41 18.08 5.98
C LYS A 514 -19.33 19.19 4.94
N LYS A 515 -20.50 19.64 4.46
CA LYS A 515 -20.65 20.80 3.57
C LYS A 515 -21.47 21.88 4.27
N GLY A 516 -20.79 22.88 4.82
CA GLY A 516 -21.42 23.89 5.68
C GLY A 516 -21.91 23.29 7.00
N GLU A 517 -23.19 23.44 7.32
CA GLU A 517 -23.81 22.86 8.53
C GLU A 517 -24.36 21.44 8.33
N LYS A 518 -24.37 20.92 7.10
CA LYS A 518 -24.96 19.61 6.78
C LYS A 518 -23.88 18.53 6.65
N GLU A 519 -24.00 17.51 7.47
CA GLU A 519 -23.24 16.26 7.35
C GLU A 519 -23.84 15.37 6.27
N ALA A 520 -23.00 14.58 5.59
CA ALA A 520 -23.52 13.54 4.71
C ALA A 520 -24.26 12.46 5.55
N LYS A 521 -25.09 11.67 4.88
CA LYS A 521 -25.74 10.54 5.54
C LYS A 521 -24.66 9.53 5.94
N ARG A 522 -24.58 9.20 7.23
CA ARG A 522 -23.70 8.16 7.76
C ARG A 522 -23.84 6.86 6.93
N PRO A 523 -22.74 6.25 6.49
CA PRO A 523 -22.77 4.99 5.75
C PRO A 523 -23.41 3.87 6.56
N SER A 524 -24.08 2.91 5.90
CA SER A 524 -24.65 1.73 6.59
C SER A 524 -23.54 0.80 7.05
N MET A 525 -23.75 0.11 8.18
CA MET A 525 -22.89 -1.00 8.59
C MET A 525 -22.87 -2.14 7.57
N ASP A 526 -23.91 -2.27 6.73
CA ASP A 526 -23.95 -3.28 5.66
C ASP A 526 -22.84 -3.11 4.61
N LEU A 527 -22.14 -1.98 4.59
CA LEU A 527 -20.94 -1.79 3.77
C LEU A 527 -19.75 -2.61 4.26
N PHE A 528 -19.74 -3.02 5.53
CA PHE A 528 -18.69 -3.82 6.14
C PHE A 528 -19.16 -5.27 6.26
N PRO A 529 -18.94 -6.10 5.22
CA PRO A 529 -19.43 -7.47 5.24
C PRO A 529 -18.67 -8.30 6.27
N THR A 530 -19.40 -9.07 7.06
CA THR A 530 -18.84 -10.09 7.96
C THR A 530 -18.14 -11.20 7.17
N CYS A 531 -17.25 -11.96 7.80
CA CYS A 531 -16.63 -13.12 7.16
C CYS A 531 -17.66 -14.09 6.54
N HIS A 532 -18.78 -14.33 7.24
CA HIS A 532 -19.85 -15.15 6.71
C HIS A 532 -20.43 -14.58 5.41
N GLN A 533 -20.72 -13.28 5.36
CA GLN A 533 -21.23 -12.62 4.16
C GLN A 533 -20.20 -12.59 3.03
N ILE A 534 -18.92 -12.34 3.33
CA ILE A 534 -17.84 -12.36 2.34
C ILE A 534 -17.76 -13.75 1.70
N VAL A 535 -17.72 -14.81 2.53
CA VAL A 535 -17.60 -16.19 2.06
C VAL A 535 -18.90 -16.63 1.35
N GLU A 536 -20.07 -16.40 1.92
CA GLU A 536 -21.34 -16.80 1.29
C GLU A 536 -21.62 -16.05 -0.02
N GLN A 537 -21.41 -14.74 -0.06
CA GLN A 537 -21.62 -13.96 -1.28
C GLN A 537 -20.64 -14.39 -2.36
N THR A 538 -19.39 -14.65 -1.99
CA THR A 538 -18.39 -15.23 -2.88
C THR A 538 -18.85 -16.57 -3.45
N CYS A 539 -19.26 -17.50 -2.59
CA CYS A 539 -19.63 -18.84 -3.03
C CYS A 539 -21.04 -18.83 -3.71
N ALA A 540 -21.85 -17.78 -3.56
CA ALA A 540 -23.11 -17.54 -4.30
C ALA A 540 -22.91 -16.87 -5.67
N ASP A 541 -21.97 -15.93 -5.79
CA ASP A 541 -21.60 -15.25 -7.05
C ASP A 541 -20.93 -16.22 -8.04
N LEU A 542 -20.27 -17.27 -7.53
CA LEU A 542 -19.79 -18.42 -8.31
C LEU A 542 -20.91 -19.28 -8.92
N GLY A 543 -22.15 -19.07 -8.48
CA GLY A 543 -23.32 -19.87 -8.86
C GLY A 543 -23.43 -21.18 -8.07
N ARG A 544 -24.65 -21.66 -7.90
CA ARG A 544 -24.87 -23.07 -7.53
C ARG A 544 -24.34 -23.92 -8.69
N PRO A 545 -23.64 -25.05 -8.46
CA PRO A 545 -23.36 -25.99 -9.53
C PRO A 545 -24.68 -26.27 -10.25
N GLY A 546 -24.70 -26.00 -11.56
CA GLY A 546 -25.92 -26.11 -12.35
C GLY A 546 -26.55 -27.48 -12.11
N GLU A 547 -27.82 -27.50 -11.73
CA GLU A 547 -28.58 -28.74 -11.69
C GLU A 547 -28.41 -29.42 -13.06
N ILE A 548 -27.66 -30.51 -13.09
CA ILE A 548 -27.52 -31.31 -14.30
C ILE A 548 -28.94 -31.79 -14.59
N SER A 549 -29.51 -31.38 -15.73
CA SER A 549 -30.87 -31.79 -16.04
C SER A 549 -30.96 -33.33 -16.01
N PRO A 550 -32.05 -33.91 -15.51
CA PRO A 550 -32.18 -35.37 -15.28
C PRO A 550 -31.83 -36.23 -16.50
N TRP A 551 -31.94 -35.64 -17.69
CA TRP A 551 -31.67 -36.22 -18.99
C TRP A 551 -30.17 -36.51 -19.23
N ILE A 552 -29.28 -35.67 -18.70
CA ILE A 552 -27.82 -35.85 -18.83
C ILE A 552 -27.33 -36.94 -17.85
N GLU A 553 -27.87 -36.97 -16.63
CA GLU A 553 -27.65 -38.08 -15.69
C GLU A 553 -28.07 -39.42 -16.31
N THR A 554 -29.24 -39.46 -16.94
CA THR A 554 -29.76 -40.66 -17.60
C THR A 554 -28.86 -41.10 -18.77
N THR A 555 -28.26 -40.15 -19.51
CA THR A 555 -27.37 -40.44 -20.64
C THR A 555 -26.01 -40.98 -20.20
N LEU A 556 -25.46 -40.45 -19.09
CA LEU A 556 -24.22 -40.96 -18.48
C LEU A 556 -24.42 -42.37 -17.89
N LEU A 557 -25.59 -42.64 -17.31
CA LEU A 557 -25.99 -43.97 -16.83
C LEU A 557 -26.13 -44.99 -17.98
N LEU A 558 -26.64 -44.58 -19.14
CA LEU A 558 -26.81 -45.44 -20.32
C LEU A 558 -25.50 -45.74 -21.06
N LEU A 559 -24.47 -44.89 -20.94
CA LEU A 559 -23.15 -45.08 -21.55
C LEU A 559 -22.20 -45.96 -20.70
N GLY A 560 -22.67 -46.53 -19.59
CA GLY A 560 -21.94 -47.55 -18.82
C GLY A 560 -20.72 -47.05 -18.06
N ARG A 561 -20.47 -45.74 -17.96
CA ARG A 561 -19.54 -45.18 -16.96
C ARG A 561 -20.33 -44.95 -15.68
N GLY A 562 -20.34 -45.96 -14.82
CA GLY A 562 -21.16 -45.98 -13.61
C GLY A 562 -20.93 -44.78 -12.70
N TYR A 563 -22.01 -44.05 -12.43
CA TYR A 563 -22.20 -43.29 -11.19
C TYR A 563 -23.02 -44.19 -10.26
N ASN A 564 -22.47 -44.55 -9.10
CA ASN A 564 -23.18 -45.35 -8.09
C ASN A 564 -23.54 -44.45 -6.90
N PRO A 565 -24.80 -43.98 -6.78
CA PRO A 565 -25.20 -43.06 -5.71
C PRO A 565 -25.59 -43.77 -4.40
N ARG A 566 -25.13 -45.02 -4.18
CA ARG A 566 -25.46 -45.79 -2.97
C ARG A 566 -24.24 -46.52 -2.41
N HIS A 567 -23.39 -45.78 -1.70
CA HIS A 567 -22.72 -46.33 -0.54
C HIS A 567 -23.33 -45.71 0.71
N THR A 568 -24.34 -46.42 1.22
CA THR A 568 -24.89 -46.29 2.55
C THR A 568 -23.78 -46.38 3.59
N TRP A 569 -23.72 -45.36 4.44
CA TRP A 569 -23.51 -45.44 5.89
C TRP A 569 -23.15 -46.84 6.41
N ASN A 570 -21.91 -47.02 6.88
CA ASN A 570 -21.48 -48.19 7.62
C ASN A 570 -21.38 -47.82 9.11
N PRO A 571 -22.35 -48.17 9.97
CA PRO A 571 -22.34 -47.77 11.38
C PRO A 571 -21.39 -48.60 12.27
N GLY A 572 -20.42 -49.32 11.68
CA GLY A 572 -19.56 -50.26 12.41
C GLY A 572 -18.05 -50.07 12.24
N ALA A 573 -17.57 -49.00 11.60
CA ALA A 573 -16.13 -48.77 11.47
C ALA A 573 -15.56 -48.14 12.75
N SER A 574 -14.82 -48.94 13.52
CA SER A 574 -14.08 -48.54 14.71
C SER A 574 -13.12 -47.39 14.40
N THR A 575 -13.26 -46.30 15.15
CA THR A 575 -12.35 -45.16 15.20
C THR A 575 -10.95 -45.56 15.70
N PRO A 576 -9.86 -45.07 15.09
CA PRO A 576 -8.62 -44.83 15.82
C PRO A 576 -8.79 -43.53 16.62
N ARG A 577 -8.79 -43.67 17.95
CA ARG A 577 -8.68 -42.56 18.89
C ARG A 577 -7.28 -41.95 18.78
N ASN A 578 -7.20 -40.68 18.42
CA ASN A 578 -6.41 -39.63 19.07
C ASN A 578 -6.27 -38.44 18.13
N HIS A 579 -7.17 -37.47 18.21
CA HIS A 579 -6.85 -36.05 18.16
C HIS A 579 -7.98 -35.31 18.88
N THR A 580 -7.63 -34.72 20.01
CA THR A 580 -8.51 -33.97 20.90
C THR A 580 -8.59 -32.51 20.46
N HIS A 581 -9.84 -32.01 20.40
CA HIS A 581 -10.24 -30.60 20.52
C HIS A 581 -9.82 -29.57 19.45
N TYR A 582 -10.67 -29.42 18.42
CA TYR A 582 -11.11 -28.10 17.93
C TYR A 582 -12.65 -28.10 17.95
N LYS A 583 -13.26 -27.27 18.79
CA LYS A 583 -14.71 -27.09 18.86
C LYS A 583 -15.12 -25.98 17.88
N GLY A 584 -15.99 -26.27 16.91
CA GLY A 584 -16.99 -25.28 16.48
C GLY A 584 -17.20 -24.95 15.00
N VAL A 585 -16.57 -25.61 14.03
CA VAL A 585 -16.85 -25.35 12.59
C VAL A 585 -17.99 -26.24 12.08
N PRO A 586 -19.13 -25.70 11.58
CA PRO A 586 -20.11 -26.52 10.88
C PRO A 586 -19.54 -27.00 9.54
N VAL A 587 -19.69 -28.30 9.35
CA VAL A 587 -19.29 -29.13 8.22
C VAL A 587 -19.91 -28.63 6.90
N CYS A 588 -19.07 -28.46 5.86
CA CYS A 588 -19.55 -28.32 4.48
C CYS A 588 -20.31 -29.58 4.06
N SER A 589 -21.59 -29.43 3.74
CA SER A 589 -22.40 -30.49 3.16
C SER A 589 -22.23 -30.48 1.64
N GLY A 590 -21.34 -31.32 1.11
CA GLY A 590 -21.36 -31.76 -0.30
C GLY A 590 -20.94 -30.76 -1.39
N HIS A 591 -20.35 -29.61 -1.06
CA HIS A 591 -19.88 -28.59 -2.03
C HIS A 591 -18.47 -28.12 -1.62
N GLY A 592 -17.60 -27.81 -2.59
CA GLY A 592 -16.13 -27.65 -2.43
C GLY A 592 -15.65 -26.60 -1.41
N ARG A 593 -14.35 -26.63 -1.11
CA ARG A 593 -13.61 -25.73 -0.20
C ARG A 593 -13.37 -24.38 -0.89
N CYS A 594 -13.90 -23.27 -0.40
CA CYS A 594 -13.59 -21.96 -1.00
C CYS A 594 -12.06 -21.66 -0.81
N THR A 595 -11.34 -21.35 -1.89
CA THR A 595 -9.89 -21.05 -2.01
C THR A 595 -9.70 -19.67 -2.64
N THR A 596 -8.52 -19.10 -2.47
CA THR A 596 -8.06 -17.85 -3.09
C THR A 596 -6.86 -18.05 -4.01
N ASP A 597 -6.44 -19.30 -4.21
CA ASP A 597 -5.31 -19.64 -5.08
C ASP A 597 -5.59 -19.14 -6.51
N ASP A 598 -4.78 -18.20 -6.98
CA ASP A 598 -4.89 -17.55 -8.28
C ASP A 598 -4.57 -18.50 -9.43
N MET A 599 -3.77 -19.55 -9.18
CA MET A 599 -3.56 -20.66 -10.13
C MET A 599 -4.81 -21.53 -10.26
N GLU A 600 -5.69 -21.56 -9.25
CA GLU A 600 -6.95 -22.32 -9.26
C GLU A 600 -8.16 -21.48 -9.68
N CYS A 601 -8.17 -20.17 -9.39
CA CYS A 601 -9.35 -19.31 -9.56
C CYS A 601 -9.30 -18.34 -10.75
N GLY A 602 -8.12 -18.09 -11.32
CA GLY A 602 -7.94 -17.14 -12.42
C GLY A 602 -7.98 -15.67 -11.99
N LYS A 603 -7.49 -14.78 -12.86
CA LYS A 603 -7.33 -13.34 -12.57
C LYS A 603 -8.67 -12.61 -12.48
N GLY A 604 -8.81 -11.70 -11.51
CA GLY A 604 -9.94 -10.75 -11.40
C GLY A 604 -9.93 -9.72 -12.53
N THR A 605 -10.93 -8.82 -12.58
CA THR A 605 -10.90 -7.61 -13.43
C THR A 605 -11.56 -6.44 -12.70
N SER A 606 -11.44 -5.21 -13.20
CA SER A 606 -12.13 -4.03 -12.63
C SER A 606 -13.66 -4.14 -12.52
N THR A 607 -14.27 -5.13 -13.21
CA THR A 607 -15.71 -5.40 -13.19
C THR A 607 -16.09 -6.74 -12.54
N LYS A 608 -15.10 -7.57 -12.18
CA LYS A 608 -15.31 -8.88 -11.53
C LYS A 608 -14.26 -9.05 -10.44
N LYS A 609 -14.69 -9.21 -9.18
CA LYS A 609 -13.81 -9.53 -8.05
C LYS A 609 -12.85 -10.68 -8.46
N ALA A 610 -11.54 -10.57 -8.19
CA ALA A 610 -10.68 -11.75 -8.16
C ALA A 610 -11.41 -12.77 -7.30
N THR A 611 -11.79 -13.88 -7.92
CA THR A 611 -12.90 -14.67 -7.43
C THR A 611 -12.31 -15.68 -6.47
N PRO A 612 -12.59 -15.64 -5.16
CA PRO A 612 -12.34 -16.83 -4.37
C PRO A 612 -13.23 -17.93 -4.96
N CYS A 613 -12.68 -19.08 -5.29
CA CYS A 613 -13.36 -20.16 -6.01
C CYS A 613 -13.50 -21.41 -5.13
N CYS A 614 -14.51 -22.25 -5.34
CA CYS A 614 -14.62 -23.52 -4.60
C CYS A 614 -13.71 -24.59 -5.22
N THR A 615 -12.72 -25.08 -4.50
CA THR A 615 -11.95 -26.28 -4.84
C THR A 615 -12.69 -27.52 -4.37
N CYS A 616 -13.08 -28.37 -5.31
CA CYS A 616 -13.57 -29.71 -5.01
C CYS A 616 -12.38 -30.67 -5.07
N GLU A 617 -11.80 -31.08 -3.93
CA GLU A 617 -10.88 -32.21 -3.99
C GLU A 617 -11.64 -33.50 -4.37
N LEU A 618 -11.19 -34.07 -5.49
CA LEU A 618 -11.68 -35.23 -6.22
C LEU A 618 -13.12 -35.14 -6.76
N GLY A 619 -13.31 -34.20 -7.69
CA GLY A 619 -14.33 -34.33 -8.73
C GLY A 619 -14.85 -33.00 -9.24
N PHE A 620 -14.16 -32.44 -10.25
CA PHE A 620 -14.58 -31.31 -11.08
C PHE A 620 -14.99 -30.04 -10.32
N ALA A 621 -14.04 -29.13 -10.13
CA ALA A 621 -14.29 -27.69 -10.19
C ALA A 621 -13.15 -27.08 -11.01
N GLY A 622 -13.48 -26.58 -12.19
CA GLY A 622 -12.57 -25.94 -13.12
C GLY A 622 -13.40 -25.30 -14.23
N GLU A 623 -13.18 -24.00 -14.43
CA GLU A 623 -13.66 -23.11 -15.48
C GLU A 623 -14.78 -23.61 -16.43
N GLY A 624 -15.94 -22.96 -16.37
CA GLY A 624 -17.00 -23.19 -17.35
C GLY A 624 -18.34 -22.52 -17.05
N CYS A 625 -18.37 -21.22 -16.71
CA CYS A 625 -19.65 -20.48 -16.64
C CYS A 625 -20.02 -19.78 -17.96
N ALA A 626 -19.21 -19.92 -19.01
CA ALA A 626 -19.64 -19.64 -20.37
C ALA A 626 -18.91 -20.59 -21.33
N GLU A 627 -19.69 -21.20 -22.21
CA GLU A 627 -19.26 -21.86 -23.45
C GLU A 627 -18.72 -23.31 -23.34
N LEU A 628 -19.52 -24.35 -23.59
CA LEU A 628 -19.94 -24.77 -24.94
C LEU A 628 -18.84 -25.46 -25.75
N ASP A 629 -18.10 -26.44 -25.22
CA ASP A 629 -17.47 -27.41 -26.13
C ASP A 629 -17.02 -28.74 -25.50
N ALA A 630 -17.98 -29.57 -25.08
CA ALA A 630 -17.71 -31.00 -24.86
C ALA A 630 -18.83 -31.85 -25.45
N ARG A 631 -20.08 -31.43 -25.27
CA ARG A 631 -21.24 -32.06 -25.94
C ARG A 631 -21.27 -31.81 -27.43
N MET A 632 -20.75 -30.66 -27.88
CA MET A 632 -20.63 -30.36 -29.30
C MET A 632 -19.49 -31.18 -29.92
N TYR A 633 -18.29 -31.27 -29.31
CA TYR A 633 -17.27 -32.23 -29.73
C TYR A 633 -17.74 -33.69 -29.69
N VAL A 634 -18.48 -34.13 -28.68
CA VAL A 634 -19.03 -35.50 -28.61
C VAL A 634 -20.08 -35.73 -29.70
N ALA A 635 -20.97 -34.78 -29.96
CA ALA A 635 -21.95 -34.88 -31.04
C ALA A 635 -21.28 -34.86 -32.42
N VAL A 636 -20.31 -33.98 -32.65
CA VAL A 636 -19.51 -33.90 -33.88
C VAL A 636 -18.70 -35.19 -34.08
N PHE A 637 -18.12 -35.74 -33.02
CA PHE A 637 -17.37 -37.01 -33.04
C PHE A 637 -18.26 -38.22 -33.32
N VAL A 638 -19.44 -38.31 -32.68
CA VAL A 638 -20.41 -39.40 -32.92
C VAL A 638 -20.97 -39.32 -34.35
N LEU A 639 -21.26 -38.11 -34.85
CA LEU A 639 -21.75 -37.91 -36.22
C LEU A 639 -20.67 -38.20 -37.27
N THR A 640 -19.40 -37.87 -37.02
CA THR A 640 -18.28 -38.21 -37.93
C THR A 640 -18.00 -39.72 -37.93
N ILE A 641 -18.04 -40.40 -36.78
CA ILE A 641 -17.91 -41.87 -36.73
C ILE A 641 -19.08 -42.56 -37.44
N ALA A 642 -20.32 -42.09 -37.23
CA ALA A 642 -21.48 -42.64 -37.92
C ALA A 642 -21.39 -42.47 -39.44
N ALA A 643 -20.91 -41.31 -39.91
CA ALA A 643 -20.68 -41.05 -41.34
C ALA A 643 -19.54 -41.92 -41.91
N MET A 644 -18.45 -42.13 -41.17
CA MET A 644 -17.34 -43.02 -41.58
C MET A 644 -17.78 -44.49 -41.63
N LEU A 645 -18.61 -44.95 -40.70
CA LEU A 645 -19.14 -46.32 -40.70
C LEU A 645 -20.13 -46.56 -41.85
N LEU A 646 -21.03 -45.60 -42.12
CA LEU A 646 -21.98 -45.66 -43.23
C LEU A 646 -21.28 -45.67 -44.60
N THR A 647 -20.25 -44.83 -44.78
CA THR A 647 -19.45 -44.80 -46.02
C THR A 647 -18.62 -46.07 -46.20
N SER A 648 -18.05 -46.61 -45.13
CA SER A 648 -17.33 -47.88 -45.14
C SER A 648 -18.24 -49.07 -45.48
N MET A 649 -19.45 -49.11 -44.89
CA MET A 649 -20.44 -50.14 -45.21
C MET A 649 -20.91 -50.05 -46.67
N LEU A 650 -21.10 -48.84 -47.20
CA LEU A 650 -21.48 -48.64 -48.60
C LEU A 650 -20.40 -49.12 -49.57
N LEU A 651 -19.13 -48.81 -49.30
CA LEU A 651 -17.98 -49.26 -50.11
C LEU A 651 -17.80 -50.78 -50.09
N ILE A 652 -18.02 -51.43 -48.93
CA ILE A 652 -18.00 -52.90 -48.80
C ILE A 652 -19.18 -53.54 -49.58
N PHE A 653 -20.36 -52.91 -49.56
CA PHE A 653 -21.54 -53.41 -50.28
C PHE A 653 -21.38 -53.31 -51.80
N ILE A 654 -20.73 -52.24 -52.28
CA ILE A 654 -20.43 -52.04 -53.71
C ILE A 654 -19.29 -52.96 -54.16
N GLY A 655 -18.24 -53.15 -53.34
CA GLY A 655 -17.11 -54.04 -53.65
C GLY A 655 -17.48 -55.53 -53.69
N ARG A 656 -18.48 -55.98 -52.92
CA ARG A 656 -18.92 -57.39 -52.90
C ARG A 656 -19.79 -57.81 -54.08
N ARG A 657 -20.30 -56.89 -54.90
CA ARG A 657 -21.16 -57.22 -56.06
C ARG A 657 -20.41 -57.40 -57.39
N SER A 658 -19.09 -57.21 -57.42
CA SER A 658 -18.33 -57.16 -58.68
C SER A 658 -17.33 -58.32 -58.91
N ILE A 659 -17.43 -59.45 -58.19
CA ILE A 659 -16.54 -60.61 -58.44
C ILE A 659 -17.36 -61.86 -58.81
N PRO A 660 -17.32 -62.33 -60.08
CA PRO A 660 -18.06 -63.50 -60.56
C PRO A 660 -17.44 -64.84 -60.13
N GLN A 661 -18.33 -65.83 -59.96
CA GLN A 661 -18.06 -67.22 -59.55
C GLN A 661 -17.16 -68.02 -60.50
N PHE A 662 -16.44 -69.00 -59.93
CA PHE A 662 -15.95 -70.18 -60.67
C PHE A 662 -16.66 -71.47 -60.22
N LYS A 663 -17.62 -71.89 -61.06
CA LYS A 663 -17.94 -73.24 -61.60
C LYS A 663 -17.16 -74.46 -61.02
N ARG A 664 -17.72 -75.66 -60.79
CA ARG A 664 -18.74 -76.53 -61.47
C ARG A 664 -18.81 -77.88 -60.67
N PRO A 665 -19.57 -78.95 -61.04
CA PRO A 665 -20.91 -79.09 -61.66
C PRO A 665 -21.83 -80.20 -61.07
N SER A 666 -23.14 -80.07 -61.38
CA SER A 666 -24.23 -81.07 -61.61
C SER A 666 -24.64 -82.05 -60.48
N ARG A 667 -25.93 -82.33 -60.25
CA ARG A 667 -26.94 -82.83 -61.21
C ARG A 667 -28.37 -82.64 -60.66
N ASP A 668 -29.31 -82.35 -61.57
CA ASP A 668 -30.76 -82.64 -61.59
C ASP A 668 -31.62 -82.26 -60.36
N GLY A 669 -32.76 -81.57 -60.43
CA GLY A 669 -33.59 -81.06 -61.52
C GLY A 669 -34.88 -80.45 -60.95
N THR A 670 -35.61 -79.71 -61.80
CA THR A 670 -37.04 -79.32 -61.71
C THR A 670 -37.49 -78.40 -60.56
N GLN A 671 -37.82 -77.12 -60.87
CA GLN A 671 -39.18 -76.57 -61.06
C GLN A 671 -39.94 -76.37 -59.72
N MET A 672 -40.68 -75.29 -59.42
CA MET A 672 -41.21 -74.17 -60.20
C MET A 672 -41.81 -73.13 -59.21
N THR A 673 -41.74 -71.85 -59.59
CA THR A 673 -42.77 -70.78 -59.46
C THR A 673 -43.31 -70.37 -58.08
N SER A 674 -43.08 -69.11 -57.64
CA SER A 674 -43.86 -67.88 -57.93
C SER A 674 -44.98 -67.64 -56.89
N LYS A 675 -45.41 -66.44 -56.49
CA LYS A 675 -45.37 -65.08 -57.08
C LYS A 675 -46.15 -64.14 -56.13
N TYR A 676 -46.06 -62.83 -56.43
CA TYR A 676 -46.92 -61.70 -56.03
C TYR A 676 -46.64 -61.08 -54.64
N ALA A 677 -46.15 -59.82 -54.53
CA ALA A 677 -46.67 -58.51 -55.00
C ALA A 677 -47.89 -58.09 -54.16
N GLU A 678 -48.09 -56.87 -53.69
CA GLU A 678 -47.41 -55.56 -53.72
C GLU A 678 -48.17 -54.67 -52.69
N PRO A 679 -48.05 -53.32 -52.62
CA PRO A 679 -47.93 -52.61 -51.33
C PRO A 679 -49.08 -51.62 -51.04
N LEU A 680 -49.01 -50.90 -49.91
CA LEU A 680 -48.97 -49.42 -49.82
C LEU A 680 -49.45 -48.84 -48.46
N LEU A 681 -48.73 -47.78 -48.05
CA LEU A 681 -49.15 -46.56 -47.34
C LEU A 681 -49.62 -46.64 -45.88
N SER A 682 -48.92 -45.95 -44.97
CA SER A 682 -49.08 -44.50 -44.71
C SER A 682 -47.94 -43.97 -43.85
#